data_AF-A0A9P0JVA8-F1
#
_entry.id   AF-A0A9P0JVA8-F1
#
_cell.length_a   1.000
_cell.length_b   1.000
_cell.length_c   1.000
_cell.angle_alpha   90.00
_cell.angle_beta   90.00
_cell.angle_gamma   90.00
#
_symmetry.space_group_name_H-M   'P 1'
#
loop_
_entity.id
_entity.type
_entity.pdbx_description
1 polymer ?
#
loop_
_entity_poly.entity_id
_entity_poly.type
_entity_poly.pdbx_seq_one_letter_code
_entity_poly.pdbx_strand_id
1 'polypeptide(L)'
;MKNKGSWGVAHTRVPTESRPGHVAMLGGIYEDPSAILKGWKSNPVDFDSVINQSTNAWCWGSPDIIHIFNRNDLPKIRLYSYDSEKEDFGEIHTEKLDKWVFDKVFNFLKNDVEKCTISCEKYHESGNMFFLHLLGVDTAGHGFKPANLQYTYNIQFVDQYVNKSYQEFERLYNDKSTVYVFTADHGMSEWGSHGGGSPHETEVPFIAWGAGIKQNPVRQDIKQIDVAPFLSILIGNIIPINSLGMLPVEYLDVDNETLMDVLMTNTRQLAEIFQVKHHRTEQNALIYIPYEGATDITIRERFHRLEQLQRTKNVRRFKLESQEFMKFLIEGADYYHNYYQYPILISITIGFSFWICYLILLVLEFHSDIPSKILPRRKHKKNMILLVVYIVTVLTCYKSRFPLTYYFHFLFPIFMFSVIRQKLDLLRMFLATFSNNLGPNLLNLVFYLAGLKIIVYGFHNRLGFSILMLLISTWILSSKTLRENTNPAEKTFWVSCCLILSIFTMLPVMNTKFNIVAYTIGYVAWLLAFTQVYRNNKYFYNKGKVRVNKKSLLVQLTGLIASGVLVILLEKDIMPYYSPQKKWSWVIMTVPIAMVPFSTEFIPLRLASTFFGFVPYYMLVSKNYEPLFLLFYSAFLCVWLLVESKCFLKSKSYTIIYHHKFQEYGDVMKNLDANVFRRAFLFMAMIFLGFFGTGNVASVNSFDPMWVRAFLTLFSPFTMAALIVFKLSIPFIFTCCVFKAINAVGRENVLIIFCIVLIFSDVMVMQFLYLITNVGSWLEIGSSLSHFVMVEVFVMILLLLYGVAHFLTSIKYPW
;
A
#
# COMPACT_ATOMS: atom_id res chain seq x y z
N MET A 1 -24.50 -25.26 -23.15
CA MET A 1 -24.30 -26.72 -23.11
C MET A 1 -24.56 -27.28 -21.71
N LYS A 2 -25.82 -27.39 -21.26
CA LYS A 2 -26.12 -28.04 -19.98
C LYS A 2 -25.85 -29.55 -20.13
N ASN A 3 -25.02 -30.14 -19.26
CA ASN A 3 -24.71 -31.58 -19.16
C ASN A 3 -23.66 -32.17 -20.13
N LYS A 4 -22.80 -31.38 -20.78
CA LYS A 4 -21.76 -31.90 -21.71
C LYS A 4 -20.30 -31.70 -21.26
N GLY A 5 -20.07 -31.25 -20.02
CA GLY A 5 -18.73 -30.96 -19.50
C GLY A 5 -18.69 -30.93 -17.97
N SER A 6 -17.63 -30.32 -17.45
CA SER A 6 -17.41 -30.05 -16.03
C SER A 6 -17.23 -28.55 -15.79
N TRP A 7 -17.58 -28.08 -14.60
CA TRP A 7 -17.52 -26.67 -14.27
C TRP A 7 -17.21 -26.42 -12.79
N GLY A 8 -16.70 -25.24 -12.49
CA GLY A 8 -16.54 -24.73 -11.14
C GLY A 8 -15.97 -23.32 -11.12
N VAL A 9 -15.33 -22.96 -10.00
CA VAL A 9 -14.66 -21.68 -9.83
C VAL A 9 -13.16 -21.88 -9.76
N ALA A 10 -12.41 -21.17 -10.60
CA ALA A 10 -10.99 -21.00 -10.39
C ALA A 10 -10.78 -19.85 -9.40
N HIS A 11 -10.08 -20.14 -8.31
CA HIS A 11 -9.71 -19.15 -7.31
C HIS A 11 -8.43 -18.47 -7.76
N THR A 12 -8.58 -17.25 -8.26
CA THR A 12 -7.46 -16.41 -8.67
C THR A 12 -6.77 -15.87 -7.43
N ARG A 13 -5.48 -15.62 -7.55
CA ARG A 13 -4.78 -14.81 -6.56
C ARG A 13 -4.67 -13.42 -7.11
N VAL A 14 -4.75 -12.51 -6.17
CA VAL A 14 -4.26 -11.16 -6.34
C VAL A 14 -2.81 -11.12 -6.92
N PRO A 15 -2.43 -10.07 -7.66
CA PRO A 15 -3.27 -8.95 -8.00
C PRO A 15 -4.22 -9.48 -9.06
N THR A 16 -5.50 -9.16 -8.92
CA THR A 16 -6.53 -9.55 -9.90
C THR A 16 -6.39 -8.62 -11.10
N GLU A 17 -5.24 -8.73 -11.75
CA GLU A 17 -4.77 -7.95 -12.90
C GLU A 17 -4.53 -8.94 -14.03
N SER A 18 -4.71 -8.50 -15.26
CA SER A 18 -4.82 -9.42 -16.38
C SER A 18 -3.55 -10.24 -16.60
N ARG A 19 -2.39 -9.59 -16.53
CA ARG A 19 -1.09 -10.23 -16.73
C ARG A 19 -0.77 -11.29 -15.66
N PRO A 20 -0.79 -11.01 -14.34
CA PRO A 20 -0.60 -12.02 -13.31
C PRO A 20 -1.56 -13.21 -13.42
N GLY A 21 -2.84 -12.97 -13.73
CA GLY A 21 -3.82 -14.04 -13.89
C GLY A 21 -3.49 -14.97 -15.07
N HIS A 22 -3.09 -14.42 -16.21
CA HIS A 22 -2.65 -15.20 -17.36
C HIS A 22 -1.35 -15.99 -17.10
N VAL A 23 -0.38 -15.38 -16.40
CA VAL A 23 0.86 -16.08 -15.97
C VAL A 23 0.53 -17.24 -15.03
N ALA A 24 -0.43 -17.06 -14.10
CA ALA A 24 -0.89 -18.14 -13.24
C ALA A 24 -1.51 -19.28 -14.03
N MET A 25 -2.45 -18.99 -14.94
CA MET A 25 -3.16 -20.00 -15.71
C MET A 25 -2.26 -20.79 -16.66
N LEU A 26 -1.33 -20.11 -17.33
CA LEU A 26 -0.52 -20.72 -18.40
C LEU A 26 0.88 -21.12 -17.94
N GLY A 27 1.45 -20.48 -16.92
CA GLY A 27 2.76 -20.81 -16.36
C GLY A 27 2.70 -21.63 -15.06
N GLY A 28 1.53 -21.74 -14.43
CA GLY A 28 1.37 -22.49 -13.18
C GLY A 28 2.08 -21.87 -11.98
N ILE A 29 2.36 -20.56 -12.03
CA ILE A 29 3.05 -19.81 -10.98
C ILE A 29 2.34 -18.49 -10.69
N TYR A 30 2.41 -18.05 -9.44
CA TYR A 30 2.07 -16.68 -9.10
C TYR A 30 3.26 -15.78 -9.40
N GLU A 31 3.01 -14.63 -10.03
CA GLU A 31 4.08 -13.67 -10.36
C GLU A 31 4.72 -13.11 -9.08
N ASP A 32 6.03 -12.90 -9.11
CA ASP A 32 6.81 -12.45 -7.95
C ASP A 32 6.39 -11.05 -7.52
N PRO A 33 6.24 -10.80 -6.20
CA PRO A 33 5.84 -9.50 -5.72
C PRO A 33 6.69 -8.29 -6.16
N SER A 34 7.96 -8.49 -6.46
CA SER A 34 8.85 -7.45 -6.96
C SER A 34 8.43 -6.86 -8.31
N ALA A 35 7.55 -7.52 -9.08
CA ALA A 35 7.04 -7.01 -10.35
C ALA A 35 6.25 -5.68 -10.20
N ILE A 36 5.80 -5.35 -8.98
CA ILE A 36 5.21 -4.05 -8.65
C ILE A 36 6.14 -2.87 -8.98
N LEU A 37 7.46 -3.06 -8.84
CA LEU A 37 8.46 -2.02 -9.15
C LEU A 37 8.48 -1.67 -10.64
N LYS A 38 7.93 -2.53 -11.49
CA LYS A 38 7.76 -2.32 -12.93
C LYS A 38 6.30 -2.06 -13.31
N GLY A 39 5.43 -1.79 -12.32
CA GLY A 39 4.00 -1.56 -12.51
C GLY A 39 3.30 -2.71 -13.22
N TRP A 40 3.75 -3.95 -12.99
CA TRP A 40 3.25 -5.16 -13.67
C TRP A 40 3.41 -5.18 -15.18
N LYS A 41 4.15 -4.24 -15.77
CA LYS A 41 4.38 -4.18 -17.24
C LYS A 41 5.41 -5.18 -17.74
N SER A 42 6.20 -5.78 -16.86
CA SER A 42 7.17 -6.82 -17.25
C SER A 42 7.53 -7.76 -16.11
N ASN A 43 7.73 -9.04 -16.44
CA ASN A 43 8.16 -10.04 -15.46
C ASN A 43 9.61 -9.77 -15.10
N PRO A 44 9.96 -9.62 -13.81
CA PRO A 44 11.36 -9.60 -13.38
C PRO A 44 12.07 -10.94 -13.63
N VAL A 45 11.34 -12.05 -13.76
CA VAL A 45 11.90 -13.40 -13.91
C VAL A 45 11.29 -14.10 -15.13
N ASP A 46 12.09 -14.80 -15.92
CA ASP A 46 11.57 -15.60 -17.04
C ASP A 46 10.84 -16.85 -16.53
N PHE A 47 9.85 -17.30 -17.29
CA PHE A 47 9.04 -18.47 -16.95
C PHE A 47 8.63 -19.23 -18.21
N ASP A 48 8.38 -20.52 -18.03
CA ASP A 48 7.86 -21.43 -19.04
C ASP A 48 6.33 -21.50 -18.96
N SER A 49 5.67 -21.87 -20.05
CA SER A 49 4.21 -21.92 -20.13
C SER A 49 3.69 -23.05 -21.02
N VAL A 50 2.40 -23.37 -20.89
CA VAL A 50 1.74 -24.37 -21.74
C VAL A 50 1.86 -23.99 -23.23
N ILE A 51 1.83 -22.69 -23.56
CA ILE A 51 2.05 -22.21 -24.92
C ILE A 51 3.47 -22.54 -25.40
N ASN A 52 4.48 -22.35 -24.54
CA ASN A 52 5.87 -22.70 -24.87
C ASN A 52 6.07 -24.20 -25.06
N GLN A 53 5.32 -25.03 -24.33
CA GLN A 53 5.38 -26.49 -24.42
C GLN A 53 4.49 -27.09 -25.52
N SER A 54 3.57 -26.32 -26.10
CA SER A 54 2.73 -26.76 -27.21
C SER A 54 3.52 -27.13 -28.48
N THR A 55 2.96 -27.99 -29.32
CA THR A 55 3.53 -28.37 -30.63
C THR A 55 3.50 -27.18 -31.57
N ASN A 56 2.32 -26.58 -31.73
CA ASN A 56 2.08 -25.30 -32.37
C ASN A 56 1.08 -24.49 -31.54
N ALA A 57 1.27 -23.17 -31.49
CA ALA A 57 0.32 -22.27 -30.86
C ALA A 57 -0.12 -21.15 -31.80
N TRP A 58 -1.41 -20.85 -31.78
CA TRP A 58 -1.99 -19.65 -32.39
C TRP A 58 -2.70 -18.85 -31.31
N CYS A 59 -2.27 -17.61 -31.11
CA CYS A 59 -2.77 -16.73 -30.05
C CYS A 59 -3.34 -15.45 -30.66
N TRP A 60 -4.57 -15.11 -30.29
CA TRP A 60 -5.25 -13.89 -30.74
C TRP A 60 -5.70 -13.06 -29.54
N GLY A 61 -5.47 -11.74 -29.56
CA GLY A 61 -5.99 -10.84 -28.53
C GLY A 61 -5.14 -9.61 -28.28
N SER A 62 -5.13 -9.14 -27.02
CA SER A 62 -4.42 -7.92 -26.63
C SER A 62 -2.90 -8.09 -26.79
N PRO A 63 -2.19 -7.10 -27.36
CA PRO A 63 -0.74 -7.12 -27.43
C PRO A 63 -0.10 -7.21 -26.03
N ASP A 64 -0.72 -6.64 -25.00
CA ASP A 64 -0.17 -6.65 -23.65
C ASP A 64 -0.18 -8.04 -22.99
N ILE A 65 -1.00 -8.97 -23.49
CA ILE A 65 -1.15 -10.33 -22.96
C ILE A 65 -0.44 -11.37 -23.82
N ILE A 66 -0.75 -11.44 -25.11
CA ILE A 66 -0.29 -12.57 -25.94
C ILE A 66 1.23 -12.55 -26.16
N HIS A 67 1.86 -11.37 -26.16
CA HIS A 67 3.31 -11.23 -26.34
C HIS A 67 4.12 -11.72 -25.13
N ILE A 68 3.51 -11.84 -23.95
CA ILE A 68 4.20 -12.32 -22.73
C ILE A 68 4.72 -13.76 -22.93
N PHE A 69 3.98 -14.59 -23.67
CA PHE A 69 4.26 -16.02 -23.81
C PHE A 69 5.22 -16.37 -24.95
N ASN A 70 5.75 -15.38 -25.68
CA ASN A 70 6.71 -15.62 -26.76
C ASN A 70 7.92 -14.67 -26.73
N ARG A 71 8.54 -14.48 -25.55
CA ARG A 71 9.74 -13.62 -25.42
C ARG A 71 10.92 -14.02 -26.29
N ASN A 72 11.04 -15.31 -26.62
CA ASN A 72 12.15 -15.85 -27.41
C ASN A 72 11.84 -15.95 -28.91
N ASP A 73 10.74 -15.35 -29.37
CA ASP A 73 10.31 -15.36 -30.78
C ASP A 73 10.31 -16.76 -31.41
N LEU A 74 9.79 -17.76 -30.66
CA LEU A 74 9.74 -19.14 -31.12
C LEU A 74 8.80 -19.25 -32.34
N PRO A 75 9.26 -19.82 -33.47
CA PRO A 75 8.50 -19.83 -34.73
C PRO A 75 7.24 -20.71 -34.69
N LYS A 76 7.15 -21.61 -33.71
CA LYS A 76 5.97 -22.46 -33.48
C LYS A 76 4.80 -21.69 -32.82
N ILE A 77 5.05 -20.50 -32.28
CA ILE A 77 4.05 -19.65 -31.63
C ILE A 77 3.74 -18.48 -32.56
N ARG A 78 2.47 -18.34 -32.95
CA ARG A 78 1.98 -17.30 -33.88
C ARG A 78 1.05 -16.37 -33.13
N LEU A 79 1.43 -15.09 -33.08
CA LEU A 79 0.71 -14.06 -32.34
C LEU A 79 0.00 -13.11 -33.31
N TYR A 80 -1.28 -12.85 -33.04
CA TYR A 80 -2.10 -11.93 -33.80
C TYR A 80 -2.76 -10.95 -32.83
N SER A 81 -2.25 -9.73 -32.78
CA SER A 81 -2.79 -8.65 -31.96
C SER A 81 -3.48 -7.57 -32.81
N TYR A 82 -4.47 -6.93 -32.21
CA TYR A 82 -4.93 -5.62 -32.68
C TYR A 82 -3.97 -4.53 -32.21
N ASP A 83 -4.10 -3.33 -32.79
CA ASP A 83 -3.34 -2.16 -32.37
C ASP A 83 -3.74 -1.74 -30.94
N SER A 84 -2.77 -1.43 -30.08
CA SER A 84 -3.01 -1.04 -28.69
C SER A 84 -3.82 0.25 -28.58
N GLU A 85 -3.78 1.13 -29.60
CA GLU A 85 -4.62 2.34 -29.64
C GLU A 85 -6.13 2.05 -29.71
N LYS A 86 -6.53 0.80 -30.00
CA LYS A 86 -7.93 0.38 -30.06
C LYS A 86 -8.50 -0.05 -28.70
N GLU A 87 -7.68 -0.11 -27.66
CA GLU A 87 -8.09 -0.40 -26.29
C GLU A 87 -8.65 0.88 -25.62
N ASP A 88 -9.84 1.30 -26.04
CA ASP A 88 -10.53 2.49 -25.50
C ASP A 88 -11.63 2.09 -24.49
N PHE A 89 -11.37 2.34 -23.20
CA PHE A 89 -12.30 2.09 -22.09
C PHE A 89 -13.48 3.07 -22.02
N GLY A 90 -13.51 4.12 -22.85
CA GLY A 90 -14.62 5.05 -23.00
C GLY A 90 -15.57 4.72 -24.16
N GLU A 91 -15.25 3.70 -24.97
CA GLU A 91 -16.03 3.29 -26.13
C GLU A 91 -17.33 2.58 -25.71
N ILE A 92 -18.45 2.89 -26.39
CA ILE A 92 -19.76 2.28 -26.09
C ILE A 92 -19.83 0.82 -26.57
N HIS A 93 -19.13 0.50 -27.65
CA HIS A 93 -19.11 -0.82 -28.29
C HIS A 93 -17.90 -1.65 -27.83
N THR A 94 -17.96 -2.13 -26.59
CA THR A 94 -16.88 -2.89 -25.96
C THR A 94 -16.65 -4.26 -26.62
N GLU A 95 -17.65 -4.79 -27.33
CA GLU A 95 -17.60 -6.11 -27.99
C GLU A 95 -16.70 -6.14 -29.24
N LYS A 96 -16.26 -4.96 -29.73
CA LYS A 96 -15.50 -4.82 -30.97
C LYS A 96 -14.19 -5.63 -30.97
N LEU A 97 -13.48 -5.65 -29.84
CA LEU A 97 -12.20 -6.37 -29.74
C LEU A 97 -12.41 -7.88 -29.65
N ASP A 98 -13.46 -8.33 -28.96
CA ASP A 98 -13.87 -9.74 -28.94
C ASP A 98 -14.26 -10.20 -30.36
N LYS A 99 -15.06 -9.37 -31.06
CA LYS A 99 -15.43 -9.61 -32.45
C LYS A 99 -14.20 -9.71 -33.36
N TRP A 100 -13.21 -8.84 -33.17
CA TRP A 100 -11.96 -8.90 -33.94
C TRP A 100 -11.26 -10.26 -33.76
N VAL A 101 -11.18 -10.76 -32.52
CA VAL A 101 -10.57 -12.07 -32.22
C VAL A 101 -11.33 -13.19 -32.92
N PHE A 102 -12.66 -13.24 -32.78
CA PHE A 102 -13.47 -14.27 -33.43
C PHE A 102 -13.40 -14.19 -34.96
N ASP A 103 -13.47 -12.99 -35.54
CA ASP A 103 -13.36 -12.79 -36.99
C ASP A 103 -11.98 -13.28 -37.50
N LYS A 104 -10.90 -13.07 -36.74
CA LYS A 104 -9.57 -13.60 -37.09
C LYS A 104 -9.50 -15.11 -37.00
N VAL A 105 -10.09 -15.71 -35.98
CA VAL A 105 -10.15 -17.17 -35.81
C VAL A 105 -10.95 -17.81 -36.94
N PHE A 106 -12.14 -17.31 -37.27
CA PHE A 106 -12.95 -17.85 -38.37
C PHE A 106 -12.29 -17.69 -39.73
N ASN A 107 -11.59 -16.57 -39.96
CA ASN A 107 -10.82 -16.38 -41.18
C ASN A 107 -9.63 -17.33 -41.26
N PHE A 108 -8.94 -17.59 -40.14
CA PHE A 108 -7.86 -18.58 -40.07
C PHE A 108 -8.38 -19.99 -40.37
N LEU A 109 -9.44 -20.40 -39.68
CA LEU A 109 -10.09 -21.70 -39.89
C LEU A 109 -10.51 -21.90 -41.35
N LYS A 110 -11.13 -20.88 -41.97
CA LYS A 110 -11.58 -20.96 -43.37
C LYS A 110 -10.47 -20.87 -44.40
N ASN A 111 -9.50 -19.97 -44.21
CA ASN A 111 -8.53 -19.65 -45.26
C ASN A 111 -7.21 -20.40 -45.13
N ASP A 112 -6.83 -20.78 -43.91
CA ASP A 112 -5.55 -21.45 -43.65
C ASP A 112 -5.76 -22.94 -43.38
N VAL A 113 -6.71 -23.31 -42.52
CA VAL A 113 -6.98 -24.71 -42.16
C VAL A 113 -7.78 -25.42 -43.26
N GLU A 114 -8.97 -24.90 -43.60
CA GLU A 114 -9.88 -25.56 -44.56
C GLU A 114 -9.34 -25.55 -46.00
N LYS A 115 -8.78 -24.43 -46.45
CA LYS A 115 -8.20 -24.35 -47.81
C LYS A 115 -6.85 -25.06 -47.92
N CYS A 116 -6.11 -25.19 -46.80
CA CYS A 116 -4.87 -25.95 -46.71
C CYS A 116 -3.93 -25.75 -47.93
N THR A 117 -3.31 -24.57 -48.03
CA THR A 117 -2.45 -24.24 -49.18
C THR A 117 -0.97 -24.62 -48.97
N ILE A 118 -0.41 -24.44 -47.77
CA ILE A 118 1.01 -24.72 -47.45
C ILE A 118 1.14 -25.19 -45.99
N SER A 119 1.95 -26.25 -45.77
CA SER A 119 2.28 -26.80 -44.44
C SER A 119 1.06 -27.18 -43.60
N CYS A 120 0.13 -27.93 -44.16
CA CYS A 120 -1.14 -28.25 -43.50
C CYS A 120 -1.02 -29.25 -42.35
N GLU A 121 0.00 -30.10 -42.40
CA GLU A 121 0.24 -31.13 -41.37
C GLU A 121 0.27 -30.51 -39.96
N LYS A 122 0.91 -29.34 -39.83
CA LYS A 122 0.97 -28.59 -38.56
C LYS A 122 -0.40 -28.25 -37.96
N TYR A 123 -1.46 -28.13 -38.77
CA TYR A 123 -2.81 -27.79 -38.27
C TYR A 123 -3.51 -28.99 -37.65
N HIS A 124 -3.10 -30.22 -38.02
CA HIS A 124 -3.70 -31.49 -37.59
C HIS A 124 -2.76 -32.33 -36.70
N GLU A 125 -1.58 -31.81 -36.37
CA GLU A 125 -0.69 -32.40 -35.37
C GLU A 125 -1.31 -32.41 -33.96
N SER A 126 -1.02 -33.47 -33.20
CA SER A 126 -1.36 -33.54 -31.78
C SER A 126 -0.57 -32.51 -30.97
N GLY A 127 -1.18 -31.99 -29.91
CA GLY A 127 -0.54 -31.03 -29.01
C GLY A 127 -0.61 -29.56 -29.46
N ASN A 128 -1.48 -29.26 -30.44
CA ASN A 128 -1.77 -27.90 -30.88
C ASN A 128 -2.58 -27.10 -29.84
N MET A 129 -2.31 -25.80 -29.73
CA MET A 129 -3.00 -24.89 -28.81
C MET A 129 -3.56 -23.67 -29.55
N PHE A 130 -4.85 -23.39 -29.31
CA PHE A 130 -5.54 -22.18 -29.79
C PHE A 130 -5.90 -21.32 -28.58
N PHE A 131 -5.30 -20.13 -28.48
CA PHE A 131 -5.51 -19.22 -27.35
C PHE A 131 -6.23 -17.96 -27.82
N LEU A 132 -7.44 -17.75 -27.30
CA LEU A 132 -8.29 -16.61 -27.65
C LEU A 132 -8.44 -15.74 -26.40
N HIS A 133 -7.82 -14.56 -26.41
CA HIS A 133 -7.94 -13.57 -25.34
C HIS A 133 -9.01 -12.53 -25.68
N LEU A 134 -10.08 -12.49 -24.88
CA LEU A 134 -11.26 -11.66 -25.11
C LEU A 134 -11.30 -10.51 -24.08
N LEU A 135 -11.11 -9.27 -24.54
CA LEU A 135 -10.97 -8.08 -23.67
C LEU A 135 -12.31 -7.37 -23.38
N GLY A 136 -13.33 -7.54 -24.23
CA GLY A 136 -14.50 -6.67 -24.24
C GLY A 136 -15.33 -6.68 -22.95
N VAL A 137 -15.40 -7.81 -22.24
CA VAL A 137 -16.12 -7.89 -20.95
C VAL A 137 -15.40 -7.07 -19.87
N ASP A 138 -14.07 -7.08 -19.85
CA ASP A 138 -13.28 -6.25 -18.93
C ASP A 138 -13.47 -4.76 -19.24
N THR A 139 -13.38 -4.38 -20.52
CA THR A 139 -13.64 -3.01 -20.98
C THR A 139 -15.03 -2.52 -20.55
N ALA A 140 -16.06 -3.37 -20.69
CA ALA A 140 -17.41 -3.06 -20.23
C ALA A 140 -17.50 -2.91 -18.71
N GLY A 141 -16.73 -3.70 -17.95
CA GLY A 141 -16.68 -3.64 -16.49
C GLY A 141 -16.13 -2.31 -15.99
N HIS A 142 -15.03 -1.81 -16.57
CA HIS A 142 -14.47 -0.50 -16.24
C HIS A 142 -15.39 0.65 -16.66
N GLY A 143 -15.88 0.63 -17.91
CA GLY A 143 -16.66 1.74 -18.48
C GLY A 143 -18.07 1.86 -17.90
N PHE A 144 -18.76 0.72 -17.72
CA PHE A 144 -20.19 0.70 -17.40
C PHE A 144 -20.54 0.09 -16.04
N LYS A 145 -19.60 -0.63 -15.41
CA LYS A 145 -19.76 -1.40 -14.15
C LYS A 145 -20.58 -2.69 -14.32
N PRO A 146 -20.32 -3.74 -13.50
CA PRO A 146 -20.93 -5.06 -13.69
C PRO A 146 -22.46 -5.11 -13.66
N ALA A 147 -23.12 -4.19 -12.95
CA ALA A 147 -24.58 -4.15 -12.83
C ALA A 147 -25.29 -3.54 -14.07
N ASN A 148 -24.55 -3.07 -15.07
CA ASN A 148 -25.10 -2.38 -16.23
C ASN A 148 -25.53 -3.35 -17.34
N LEU A 149 -26.54 -2.96 -18.12
CA LEU A 149 -27.00 -3.71 -19.29
C LEU A 149 -25.91 -3.89 -20.36
N GLN A 150 -25.00 -2.92 -20.52
CA GLN A 150 -23.91 -3.02 -21.50
C GLN A 150 -22.93 -4.16 -21.16
N TYR A 151 -22.61 -4.33 -19.87
CA TYR A 151 -21.79 -5.45 -19.38
C TYR A 151 -22.46 -6.80 -19.67
N THR A 152 -23.77 -6.88 -19.39
CA THR A 152 -24.58 -8.08 -19.67
C THR A 152 -24.64 -8.40 -21.18
N TYR A 153 -24.79 -7.37 -22.02
CA TYR A 153 -24.78 -7.51 -23.48
C TYR A 153 -23.46 -8.08 -23.99
N ASN A 154 -22.32 -7.60 -23.49
CA ASN A 154 -21.01 -8.13 -23.89
C ASN A 154 -20.84 -9.61 -23.49
N ILE A 155 -21.33 -10.01 -22.32
CA ILE A 155 -21.34 -11.44 -21.91
C ILE A 155 -22.17 -12.28 -22.88
N GLN A 156 -23.36 -11.81 -23.26
CA GLN A 156 -24.22 -12.52 -24.22
C GLN A 156 -23.56 -12.62 -25.60
N PHE A 157 -22.85 -11.57 -26.04
CA PHE A 157 -22.08 -11.58 -27.27
C PHE A 157 -21.01 -12.68 -27.22
N VAL A 158 -20.19 -12.73 -26.16
CA VAL A 158 -19.15 -13.75 -25.99
C VAL A 158 -19.76 -15.15 -25.97
N ASP A 159 -20.83 -15.40 -25.20
CA ASP A 159 -21.50 -16.71 -25.14
C ASP A 159 -21.95 -17.21 -26.51
N GLN A 160 -22.56 -16.34 -27.33
CA GLN A 160 -22.98 -16.69 -28.69
C GLN A 160 -21.81 -17.07 -29.60
N TYR A 161 -20.69 -16.33 -29.52
CA TYR A 161 -19.53 -16.57 -30.36
C TYR A 161 -18.65 -17.73 -29.88
N VAL A 162 -18.65 -18.05 -28.58
CA VAL A 162 -18.08 -19.31 -28.08
C VAL A 162 -18.83 -20.50 -28.69
N ASN A 163 -20.16 -20.46 -28.75
CA ASN A 163 -20.94 -21.52 -29.40
C ASN A 163 -20.65 -21.64 -30.90
N LYS A 164 -20.49 -20.51 -31.62
CA LYS A 164 -20.10 -20.53 -33.05
C LYS A 164 -18.70 -21.10 -33.25
N SER A 165 -17.74 -20.70 -32.41
CA SER A 165 -16.38 -21.25 -32.44
C SER A 165 -16.38 -22.75 -32.25
N TYR A 166 -17.09 -23.25 -31.23
CA TYR A 166 -17.27 -24.68 -31.04
C TYR A 166 -17.79 -25.38 -32.31
N GLN A 167 -18.83 -24.85 -32.95
CA GLN A 167 -19.38 -25.44 -34.18
C GLN A 167 -18.37 -25.47 -35.34
N GLU A 168 -17.58 -24.42 -35.55
CA GLU A 168 -16.58 -24.38 -36.63
C GLU A 168 -15.40 -25.32 -36.37
N PHE A 169 -14.91 -25.40 -35.14
CA PHE A 169 -13.84 -26.35 -34.78
C PHE A 169 -14.32 -27.80 -34.94
N GLU A 170 -15.51 -28.14 -34.43
CA GLU A 170 -16.07 -29.49 -34.59
C GLU A 170 -16.35 -29.83 -36.06
N ARG A 171 -16.75 -28.85 -36.88
CA ARG A 171 -16.96 -29.04 -38.33
C ARG A 171 -15.66 -29.38 -39.05
N LEU A 172 -14.58 -28.68 -38.72
CA LEU A 172 -13.30 -28.78 -39.44
C LEU A 172 -12.45 -29.97 -38.99
N TYR A 173 -12.31 -30.17 -37.69
CA TYR A 173 -11.49 -31.26 -37.16
C TYR A 173 -12.26 -32.59 -37.14
N ASN A 174 -13.52 -32.56 -36.70
CA ASN A 174 -14.46 -33.69 -36.69
C ASN A 174 -13.86 -35.04 -36.23
N ASP A 175 -12.87 -35.01 -35.34
CA ASP A 175 -12.11 -36.17 -34.88
C ASP A 175 -12.41 -36.53 -33.42
N LYS A 176 -13.22 -35.69 -32.74
CA LYS A 176 -13.53 -35.78 -31.31
C LYS A 176 -12.28 -35.73 -30.42
N SER A 177 -11.18 -35.15 -30.91
CA SER A 177 -9.92 -34.99 -30.18
C SER A 177 -9.78 -33.60 -29.53
N THR A 178 -10.66 -32.66 -29.89
CA THR A 178 -10.60 -31.28 -29.41
C THR A 178 -11.18 -31.15 -28.00
N VAL A 179 -10.45 -30.44 -27.15
CA VAL A 179 -10.88 -30.02 -25.81
C VAL A 179 -11.03 -28.51 -25.76
N TYR A 180 -12.02 -28.04 -25.02
CA TYR A 180 -12.33 -26.63 -24.87
C TYR A 180 -12.28 -26.27 -23.38
N VAL A 181 -11.59 -25.19 -23.06
CA VAL A 181 -11.51 -24.62 -21.72
C VAL A 181 -11.87 -23.15 -21.80
N PHE A 182 -12.87 -22.74 -21.04
CA PHE A 182 -13.32 -21.35 -20.92
C PHE A 182 -13.15 -20.90 -19.46
N THR A 183 -12.37 -19.84 -19.28
CA THR A 183 -12.05 -19.27 -17.97
C THR A 183 -11.71 -17.79 -18.11
N ALA A 184 -11.58 -17.10 -16.98
CA ALA A 184 -11.04 -15.73 -16.93
C ALA A 184 -9.78 -15.67 -16.06
N ASP A 185 -9.04 -14.58 -16.21
CA ASP A 185 -7.87 -14.19 -15.43
C ASP A 185 -8.24 -13.52 -14.10
N HIS A 186 -9.32 -12.72 -14.08
CA HIS A 186 -9.89 -12.13 -12.88
C HIS A 186 -11.39 -11.81 -13.04
N GLY A 187 -12.01 -11.43 -11.93
CA GLY A 187 -13.35 -10.83 -11.91
C GLY A 187 -13.31 -9.30 -11.88
N MET A 188 -14.39 -8.68 -11.42
CA MET A 188 -14.58 -7.23 -11.42
C MET A 188 -15.37 -6.79 -10.19
N SER A 189 -14.90 -5.78 -9.47
CA SER A 189 -15.63 -5.19 -8.33
C SER A 189 -16.91 -4.46 -8.76
N GLU A 190 -17.83 -4.24 -7.82
CA GLU A 190 -19.11 -3.55 -8.08
C GLU A 190 -18.96 -2.15 -8.68
N TRP A 191 -17.84 -1.47 -8.42
CA TRP A 191 -17.58 -0.12 -8.90
C TRP A 191 -16.78 -0.06 -10.20
N GLY A 192 -16.51 -1.21 -10.85
CA GLY A 192 -15.80 -1.28 -12.14
C GLY A 192 -14.30 -1.12 -11.99
N SER A 193 -13.69 -1.83 -11.04
CA SER A 193 -12.25 -1.91 -10.83
C SER A 193 -11.86 -3.35 -10.51
N HIS A 194 -10.60 -3.71 -10.74
CA HIS A 194 -9.99 -4.94 -10.26
C HIS A 194 -8.61 -4.64 -9.64
N GLY A 195 -7.83 -5.66 -9.31
CA GLY A 195 -6.54 -5.58 -8.59
C GLY A 195 -6.63 -5.89 -7.09
N GLY A 196 -7.86 -5.90 -6.53
CA GLY A 196 -8.18 -6.23 -5.15
C GLY A 196 -8.44 -7.72 -4.90
N GLY A 197 -8.74 -8.06 -3.64
CA GLY A 197 -8.97 -9.43 -3.19
C GLY A 197 -10.41 -9.77 -2.84
N SER A 198 -11.39 -9.01 -3.34
CA SER A 198 -12.79 -9.34 -3.07
C SER A 198 -13.22 -10.62 -3.82
N PRO A 199 -14.21 -11.39 -3.33
CA PRO A 199 -14.73 -12.55 -4.06
C PRO A 199 -15.17 -12.22 -5.49
N HIS A 200 -15.71 -11.02 -5.71
CA HIS A 200 -16.09 -10.54 -7.04
C HIS A 200 -14.91 -10.41 -8.02
N GLU A 201 -13.69 -10.25 -7.50
CA GLU A 201 -12.46 -10.15 -8.27
C GLU A 201 -11.70 -11.49 -8.33
N THR A 202 -11.79 -12.31 -7.27
CA THR A 202 -10.99 -13.53 -7.12
C THR A 202 -11.66 -14.82 -7.58
N GLU A 203 -12.98 -14.81 -7.76
CA GLU A 203 -13.74 -15.99 -8.21
C GLU A 203 -14.08 -15.85 -9.70
N VAL A 204 -13.44 -16.66 -10.54
CA VAL A 204 -13.68 -16.67 -12.00
C VAL A 204 -14.28 -18.01 -12.45
N PRO A 205 -15.11 -18.02 -13.51
CA PRO A 205 -15.66 -19.27 -14.03
C PRO A 205 -14.54 -20.15 -14.56
N PHE A 206 -14.63 -21.45 -14.33
CA PHE A 206 -13.80 -22.44 -15.00
C PHE A 206 -14.70 -23.54 -15.58
N ILE A 207 -14.70 -23.67 -16.90
CA ILE A 207 -15.60 -24.56 -17.64
C ILE A 207 -14.77 -25.34 -18.66
N ALA A 208 -14.88 -26.67 -18.65
CA ALA A 208 -14.20 -27.54 -19.61
C ALA A 208 -15.17 -28.54 -20.24
N TRP A 209 -15.00 -28.82 -21.53
CA TRP A 209 -15.76 -29.84 -22.27
C TRP A 209 -14.99 -30.36 -23.48
N GLY A 210 -15.45 -31.46 -24.09
CA GLY A 210 -14.79 -32.09 -25.23
C GLY A 210 -13.97 -33.31 -24.83
N ALA A 211 -12.92 -33.60 -25.60
CA ALA A 211 -12.09 -34.79 -25.42
C ALA A 211 -11.43 -34.84 -24.03
N GLY A 212 -11.45 -36.01 -23.39
CA GLY A 212 -10.80 -36.23 -22.09
C GLY A 212 -11.45 -35.54 -20.90
N ILE A 213 -12.61 -34.88 -21.07
CA ILE A 213 -13.32 -34.19 -20.00
C ILE A 213 -14.48 -35.02 -19.46
N LYS A 214 -14.48 -35.20 -18.13
CA LYS A 214 -15.56 -35.87 -17.41
C LYS A 214 -16.83 -35.03 -17.45
N GLN A 215 -17.96 -35.68 -17.69
CA GLN A 215 -19.27 -35.05 -17.50
C GLN A 215 -19.62 -35.09 -16.02
N ASN A 216 -19.51 -33.94 -15.35
CA ASN A 216 -19.79 -33.83 -13.93
C ASN A 216 -20.77 -32.67 -13.68
N PRO A 217 -21.98 -32.95 -13.16
CA PRO A 217 -22.93 -31.89 -12.84
C PRO A 217 -22.54 -31.09 -11.58
N VAL A 218 -21.61 -31.60 -10.76
CA VAL A 218 -21.21 -31.02 -9.48
C VAL A 218 -20.06 -30.03 -9.68
N ARG A 219 -20.21 -28.83 -9.11
CA ARG A 219 -19.18 -27.78 -9.04
C ARG A 219 -17.84 -28.32 -8.52
N GLN A 220 -16.76 -28.11 -9.27
CA GLN A 220 -15.39 -28.50 -8.90
C GLN A 220 -14.47 -27.28 -8.88
N ASP A 221 -14.13 -26.78 -7.70
CA ASP A 221 -13.27 -25.59 -7.59
C ASP A 221 -11.79 -25.95 -7.68
N ILE A 222 -11.00 -25.06 -8.29
CA ILE A 222 -9.55 -25.23 -8.51
C ILE A 222 -8.78 -23.96 -8.12
N LYS A 223 -7.47 -24.05 -7.94
CA LYS A 223 -6.62 -22.85 -7.92
C LYS A 223 -6.32 -22.44 -9.36
N GLN A 224 -6.14 -21.14 -9.61
CA GLN A 224 -5.83 -20.66 -10.96
C GLN A 224 -4.54 -21.26 -11.54
N ILE A 225 -3.53 -21.56 -10.72
CA ILE A 225 -2.29 -22.22 -11.16
C ILE A 225 -2.48 -23.70 -11.54
N ASP A 226 -3.58 -24.33 -11.13
CA ASP A 226 -3.89 -25.73 -11.45
C ASP A 226 -4.32 -25.88 -12.93
N VAL A 227 -4.64 -24.76 -13.60
CA VAL A 227 -4.98 -24.72 -15.03
C VAL A 227 -3.78 -25.13 -15.89
N ALA A 228 -2.55 -24.77 -15.52
CA ALA A 228 -1.36 -25.09 -16.31
C ALA A 228 -1.11 -26.60 -16.44
N PRO A 229 -1.00 -27.39 -15.36
CA PRO A 229 -0.87 -28.84 -15.49
C PRO A 229 -2.11 -29.48 -16.12
N PHE A 230 -3.31 -28.94 -15.90
CA PHE A 230 -4.53 -29.43 -16.55
C PHE A 230 -4.44 -29.33 -18.07
N LEU A 231 -4.10 -28.16 -18.61
CA LEU A 231 -3.97 -27.95 -20.05
C LEU A 231 -2.85 -28.81 -20.64
N SER A 232 -1.67 -28.86 -20.00
CA SER A 232 -0.55 -29.70 -20.46
C SER A 232 -0.93 -31.17 -20.60
N ILE A 233 -1.60 -31.74 -19.59
CA ILE A 233 -2.02 -33.15 -19.63
C ILE A 233 -3.06 -33.38 -20.73
N LEU A 234 -4.03 -32.48 -20.92
CA LEU A 234 -5.06 -32.64 -21.95
C LEU A 234 -4.49 -32.63 -23.38
N ILE A 235 -3.47 -31.80 -23.63
CA ILE A 235 -2.82 -31.74 -24.95
C ILE A 235 -1.67 -32.75 -25.10
N GLY A 236 -1.38 -33.55 -24.06
CA GLY A 236 -0.33 -34.56 -24.07
C GLY A 236 1.10 -34.00 -24.04
N ASN A 237 1.30 -32.81 -23.47
CA ASN A 237 2.60 -32.13 -23.40
C ASN A 237 3.17 -32.04 -21.98
N ILE A 238 4.42 -31.59 -21.90
CA ILE A 238 5.15 -31.41 -20.65
C ILE A 238 4.49 -30.29 -19.83
N ILE A 239 4.41 -30.48 -18.50
CA ILE A 239 3.96 -29.45 -17.56
C ILE A 239 5.04 -28.36 -17.49
N PRO A 240 4.70 -27.05 -17.53
CA PRO A 240 5.69 -25.98 -17.50
C PRO A 240 6.67 -26.15 -16.34
N ILE A 241 7.98 -25.96 -16.60
CA ILE A 241 9.05 -26.37 -15.67
C ILE A 241 8.98 -25.69 -14.29
N ASN A 242 8.36 -24.51 -14.21
CA ASN A 242 8.17 -23.75 -12.98
C ASN A 242 6.81 -23.97 -12.31
N SER A 243 5.91 -24.76 -12.92
CA SER A 243 4.53 -24.93 -12.44
C SER A 243 4.47 -25.56 -11.05
N LEU A 244 3.76 -24.89 -10.14
CA LEU A 244 3.41 -25.35 -8.81
C LEU A 244 1.96 -25.88 -8.74
N GLY A 245 1.27 -25.96 -9.89
CA GLY A 245 -0.11 -26.41 -9.97
C GLY A 245 -0.27 -27.90 -9.67
N MET A 246 -1.39 -28.26 -9.07
CA MET A 246 -1.81 -29.65 -8.88
C MET A 246 -2.90 -30.00 -9.89
N LEU A 247 -2.77 -31.15 -10.54
CA LEU A 247 -3.70 -31.61 -11.57
C LEU A 247 -5.13 -31.77 -11.01
N PRO A 248 -6.14 -31.07 -11.54
CA PRO A 248 -7.53 -31.19 -11.11
C PRO A 248 -8.17 -32.44 -11.71
N VAL A 249 -7.86 -33.60 -11.15
CA VAL A 249 -8.28 -34.92 -11.63
C VAL A 249 -9.80 -35.14 -11.70
N GLU A 250 -10.57 -34.29 -11.03
CA GLU A 250 -12.05 -34.35 -11.01
C GLU A 250 -12.68 -33.94 -12.35
N TYR A 251 -11.91 -33.25 -13.20
CA TYR A 251 -12.30 -32.85 -14.54
C TYR A 251 -11.95 -33.90 -15.61
N LEU A 252 -11.10 -34.88 -15.32
CA LEU A 252 -10.55 -35.79 -16.32
C LEU A 252 -11.40 -37.06 -16.48
N ASP A 253 -11.66 -37.44 -17.73
CA ASP A 253 -12.25 -38.71 -18.12
C ASP A 253 -11.19 -39.61 -18.76
N VAL A 254 -10.37 -40.21 -17.90
CA VAL A 254 -9.27 -41.10 -18.29
C VAL A 254 -9.39 -42.42 -17.55
N ASP A 255 -8.83 -43.48 -18.13
CA ASP A 255 -8.75 -44.76 -17.44
C ASP A 255 -7.82 -44.68 -16.22
N ASN A 256 -7.96 -45.66 -15.34
CA ASN A 256 -7.24 -45.71 -14.07
C ASN A 256 -5.71 -45.78 -14.22
N GLU A 257 -5.20 -46.38 -15.29
CA GLU A 257 -3.76 -46.50 -15.54
C GLU A 257 -3.19 -45.15 -15.95
N THR A 258 -3.81 -44.52 -16.96
CA THR A 258 -3.50 -43.15 -17.39
C THR A 258 -3.59 -42.17 -16.22
N LEU A 259 -4.62 -42.27 -15.37
CA LEU A 259 -4.77 -41.40 -14.19
C LEU A 259 -3.58 -41.49 -13.23
N MET A 260 -3.07 -42.70 -12.98
CA MET A 260 -1.90 -42.88 -12.11
C MET A 260 -0.62 -42.32 -12.76
N ASP A 261 -0.47 -42.48 -14.08
CA ASP A 261 0.69 -41.96 -14.82
C ASP A 261 0.76 -40.43 -14.82
N VAL A 262 -0.36 -39.75 -15.07
CA VAL A 262 -0.41 -38.28 -15.09
C VAL A 262 -0.21 -37.69 -13.68
N LEU A 263 -0.74 -38.35 -12.65
CA LEU A 263 -0.51 -37.97 -11.25
C LEU A 263 0.95 -38.21 -10.83
N MET A 264 1.57 -39.31 -11.25
CA MET A 264 3.00 -39.57 -11.05
C MET A 264 3.85 -38.48 -11.73
N THR A 265 3.48 -38.08 -12.95
CA THR A 265 4.17 -37.04 -13.71
C THR A 265 4.10 -35.69 -13.01
N ASN A 266 2.92 -35.27 -12.55
CA ASN A 266 2.77 -34.03 -11.79
C ASN A 266 3.54 -34.07 -10.46
N THR A 267 3.55 -35.22 -9.78
CA THR A 267 4.33 -35.42 -8.54
C THR A 267 5.84 -35.29 -8.79
N ARG A 268 6.36 -35.91 -9.86
CA ARG A 268 7.78 -35.81 -10.24
C ARG A 268 8.18 -34.37 -10.58
N GLN A 269 7.32 -33.66 -11.30
CA GLN A 269 7.54 -32.24 -11.63
C GLN A 269 7.72 -31.39 -10.37
N LEU A 270 6.82 -31.52 -9.39
CA LEU A 270 6.91 -30.79 -8.12
C LEU A 270 8.13 -31.23 -7.29
N ALA A 271 8.50 -32.51 -7.35
CA ALA A 271 9.67 -33.03 -6.66
C ALA A 271 10.98 -32.44 -7.22
N GLU A 272 11.06 -32.25 -8.54
CA GLU A 272 12.23 -31.61 -9.17
C GLU A 272 12.38 -30.16 -8.70
N ILE A 273 11.28 -29.39 -8.69
CA ILE A 273 11.28 -28.00 -8.18
C ILE A 273 11.76 -27.97 -6.71
N PHE A 274 11.26 -28.88 -5.88
CA PHE A 274 11.70 -29.03 -4.50
C PHE A 274 13.19 -29.34 -4.41
N GLN A 275 13.69 -30.33 -5.17
CA GLN A 275 15.09 -30.76 -5.14
C GLN A 275 16.06 -29.66 -5.58
N VAL A 276 15.74 -28.93 -6.64
CA VAL A 276 16.57 -27.80 -7.11
C VAL A 276 16.69 -26.72 -6.02
N LYS A 277 15.58 -26.37 -5.38
CA LYS A 277 15.58 -25.38 -4.29
C LYS A 277 16.29 -25.88 -3.04
N HIS A 278 16.08 -27.13 -2.67
CA HIS A 278 16.77 -27.83 -1.59
C HIS A 278 18.28 -27.78 -1.78
N HIS A 279 18.78 -28.29 -2.90
CA HIS A 279 20.21 -28.41 -3.17
C HIS A 279 20.88 -27.04 -3.29
N ARG A 280 20.22 -26.07 -3.94
CA ARG A 280 20.72 -24.69 -3.99
C ARG A 280 20.85 -24.10 -2.59
N THR A 281 19.91 -24.37 -1.69
CA THR A 281 19.97 -23.85 -0.32
C THR A 281 21.07 -24.55 0.46
N GLU A 282 21.14 -25.88 0.43
CA GLU A 282 22.17 -26.67 1.11
C GLU A 282 23.59 -26.24 0.74
N GLN A 283 23.87 -26.05 -0.56
CA GLN A 283 25.20 -25.65 -1.03
C GLN A 283 25.63 -24.25 -0.58
N ASN A 284 24.67 -23.32 -0.45
CA ASN A 284 24.94 -21.91 -0.19
C ASN A 284 24.68 -21.51 1.26
N ALA A 285 24.01 -22.38 2.04
CA ALA A 285 23.66 -22.13 3.42
C ALA A 285 24.89 -21.95 4.32
N LEU A 286 24.83 -20.97 5.21
CA LEU A 286 25.84 -20.80 6.26
C LEU A 286 25.71 -21.87 7.33
N ILE A 287 24.47 -22.07 7.76
CA ILE A 287 24.03 -23.15 8.61
C ILE A 287 22.84 -23.73 7.89
N TYR A 288 22.97 -24.98 7.47
CA TYR A 288 21.92 -25.68 6.76
C TYR A 288 20.95 -26.34 7.75
N ILE A 289 19.68 -26.02 7.63
CA ILE A 289 18.56 -26.54 8.39
C ILE A 289 17.60 -27.14 7.35
N PRO A 290 17.43 -28.46 7.29
CA PRO A 290 16.54 -29.07 6.30
C PRO A 290 15.06 -28.82 6.64
N TYR A 291 14.20 -28.86 5.62
CA TYR A 291 12.75 -28.87 5.83
C TYR A 291 12.34 -30.13 6.61
N GLU A 292 11.47 -29.97 7.61
CA GLU A 292 11.11 -31.04 8.52
C GLU A 292 10.47 -32.22 7.78
N GLY A 293 10.98 -33.43 8.02
CA GLY A 293 10.49 -34.64 7.36
C GLY A 293 10.95 -34.83 5.91
N ALA A 294 11.68 -33.89 5.31
CA ALA A 294 12.11 -33.99 3.91
C ALA A 294 13.53 -34.57 3.77
N THR A 295 13.73 -35.78 4.30
CA THR A 295 14.99 -36.50 4.05
C THR A 295 14.95 -37.15 2.67
N ASP A 296 16.12 -37.30 2.04
CA ASP A 296 16.25 -38.06 0.79
C ASP A 296 15.64 -39.46 0.89
N ILE A 297 15.70 -40.08 2.07
CA ILE A 297 15.08 -41.38 2.35
C ILE A 297 13.56 -41.25 2.30
N THR A 298 12.97 -40.27 2.97
CA THR A 298 11.53 -40.05 3.01
C THR A 298 10.95 -39.75 1.63
N ILE A 299 11.64 -38.92 0.82
CA ILE A 299 11.24 -38.63 -0.56
C ILE A 299 11.26 -39.92 -1.40
N ARG A 300 12.34 -40.72 -1.32
CA ARG A 300 12.44 -42.01 -2.02
C ARG A 300 11.38 -43.01 -1.56
N GLU A 301 11.12 -43.12 -0.26
CA GLU A 301 10.11 -44.01 0.31
C GLU A 301 8.70 -43.66 -0.18
N ARG A 302 8.36 -42.37 -0.26
CA ARG A 302 7.07 -41.92 -0.82
C ARG A 302 6.95 -42.26 -2.30
N PHE A 303 8.00 -42.08 -3.10
CA PHE A 303 8.00 -42.54 -4.49
C PHE A 303 7.85 -44.05 -4.61
N HIS A 304 8.59 -44.83 -3.83
CA HIS A 304 8.46 -46.29 -3.81
C HIS A 304 7.04 -46.74 -3.41
N ARG A 305 6.41 -46.04 -2.47
CA ARG A 305 5.01 -46.29 -2.10
C ARG A 305 4.07 -46.01 -3.27
N LEU A 306 4.25 -44.90 -3.99
CA LEU A 306 3.46 -44.62 -5.20
C LEU A 306 3.66 -45.70 -6.27
N GLU A 307 4.90 -46.12 -6.53
CA GLU A 307 5.20 -47.21 -7.47
C GLU A 307 4.55 -48.55 -7.05
N GLN A 308 4.56 -48.87 -5.75
CA GLN A 308 3.89 -50.05 -5.22
C GLN A 308 2.36 -49.97 -5.40
N LEU A 309 1.77 -48.81 -5.12
CA LEU A 309 0.34 -48.57 -5.31
C LEU A 309 -0.06 -48.66 -6.79
N GLN A 310 0.81 -48.19 -7.68
CA GLN A 310 0.64 -48.31 -9.13
C GLN A 310 0.69 -49.76 -9.59
N ARG A 311 1.69 -50.54 -9.15
CA ARG A 311 1.80 -51.99 -9.45
C ARG A 311 0.61 -52.79 -8.94
N THR A 312 0.10 -52.44 -7.76
CA THR A 312 -1.09 -53.08 -7.17
C THR A 312 -2.42 -52.54 -7.70
N LYS A 313 -2.39 -51.57 -8.63
CA LYS A 313 -3.55 -50.89 -9.22
C LYS A 313 -4.52 -50.30 -8.19
N ASN A 314 -4.00 -49.85 -7.04
CA ASN A 314 -4.82 -49.22 -5.98
C ASN A 314 -4.98 -47.72 -6.23
N VAL A 315 -5.84 -47.38 -7.18
CA VAL A 315 -6.05 -46.01 -7.68
C VAL A 315 -6.48 -45.04 -6.59
N ARG A 316 -7.43 -45.45 -5.72
CA ARG A 316 -7.96 -44.58 -4.66
C ARG A 316 -6.85 -44.14 -3.70
N ARG A 317 -5.99 -45.08 -3.29
CA ARG A 317 -4.90 -44.80 -2.35
C ARG A 317 -3.74 -44.08 -3.03
N PHE A 318 -3.47 -44.39 -4.30
CA PHE A 318 -2.49 -43.67 -5.13
C PHE A 318 -2.85 -42.18 -5.25
N LYS A 319 -4.10 -41.87 -5.55
CA LYS A 319 -4.60 -40.48 -5.66
C LYS A 319 -4.41 -39.71 -4.36
N LEU A 320 -4.77 -40.30 -3.21
CA LEU A 320 -4.61 -39.64 -1.91
C LEU A 320 -3.13 -39.41 -1.56
N GLU A 321 -2.29 -40.44 -1.69
CA GLU A 321 -0.86 -40.33 -1.37
C GLU A 321 -0.14 -39.34 -2.30
N SER A 322 -0.45 -39.32 -3.60
CA SER A 322 0.13 -38.34 -4.53
C SER A 322 -0.28 -36.91 -4.19
N GLN A 323 -1.55 -36.66 -3.87
CA GLN A 323 -2.01 -35.33 -3.46
C GLN A 323 -1.36 -34.85 -2.15
N GLU A 324 -1.23 -35.73 -1.16
CA GLU A 324 -0.53 -35.41 0.09
C GLU A 324 0.96 -35.15 -0.14
N PHE A 325 1.60 -35.95 -1.00
CA PHE A 325 3.01 -35.77 -1.31
C PHE A 325 3.27 -34.48 -2.10
N MET A 326 2.44 -34.15 -3.08
CA MET A 326 2.53 -32.89 -3.83
C MET A 326 2.41 -31.67 -2.90
N LYS A 327 1.48 -31.68 -1.93
CA LYS A 327 1.37 -30.61 -0.93
C LYS A 327 2.65 -30.46 -0.10
N PHE A 328 3.18 -31.58 0.39
CA PHE A 328 4.44 -31.61 1.14
C PHE A 328 5.62 -31.03 0.34
N LEU A 329 5.71 -31.36 -0.95
CA LEU A 329 6.75 -30.84 -1.86
C LEU A 329 6.61 -29.33 -2.09
N ILE A 330 5.38 -28.84 -2.29
CA ILE A 330 5.10 -27.40 -2.47
C ILE A 330 5.47 -26.62 -1.21
N GLU A 331 5.05 -27.09 -0.03
CA GLU A 331 5.39 -26.46 1.27
C GLU A 331 6.91 -26.43 1.51
N GLY A 332 7.60 -27.52 1.17
CA GLY A 332 9.06 -27.58 1.25
C GLY A 332 9.76 -26.64 0.25
N ALA A 333 9.23 -26.51 -0.97
CA ALA A 333 9.74 -25.56 -1.96
C ALA A 333 9.56 -24.11 -1.49
N ASP A 334 8.46 -23.80 -0.82
CA ASP A 334 8.20 -22.49 -0.21
C ASP A 334 9.11 -22.21 0.98
N TYR A 335 9.41 -23.23 1.82
CA TYR A 335 10.40 -23.11 2.90
C TYR A 335 11.77 -22.67 2.39
N TYR A 336 12.30 -23.36 1.37
CA TYR A 336 13.61 -23.03 0.80
C TYR A 336 13.61 -21.70 0.05
N HIS A 337 12.47 -21.30 -0.54
CA HIS A 337 12.33 -19.99 -1.15
C HIS A 337 12.50 -18.86 -0.13
N ASN A 338 11.95 -19.02 1.08
CA ASN A 338 11.97 -18.02 2.15
C ASN A 338 13.07 -18.25 3.20
N TYR A 339 14.06 -19.11 2.93
CA TYR A 339 15.02 -19.62 3.91
C TYR A 339 15.75 -18.55 4.72
N TYR A 340 16.09 -17.41 4.10
CA TYR A 340 16.83 -16.32 4.73
C TYR A 340 15.98 -15.19 5.31
N GLN A 341 14.65 -15.29 5.25
CA GLN A 341 13.74 -14.25 5.72
C GLN A 341 14.00 -13.90 7.20
N TYR A 342 13.99 -14.89 8.10
CA TYR A 342 14.21 -14.67 9.53
C TYR A 342 15.64 -14.21 9.88
N PRO A 343 16.72 -14.81 9.35
CA PRO A 343 18.08 -14.30 9.58
C PRO A 343 18.26 -12.83 9.20
N ILE A 344 17.72 -12.42 8.05
CA ILE A 344 17.76 -11.01 7.62
C ILE A 344 16.97 -10.14 8.58
N LEU A 345 15.75 -10.56 8.94
CA LEU A 345 14.87 -9.82 9.85
C LEU A 345 15.53 -9.62 11.22
N ILE A 346 16.15 -10.66 11.79
CA ILE A 346 16.92 -10.56 13.04
C ILE A 346 18.09 -9.57 12.91
N SER A 347 18.82 -9.63 11.80
CA SER A 347 19.96 -8.74 11.55
C SER A 347 19.56 -7.27 11.50
N ILE A 348 18.48 -6.97 10.76
CA ILE A 348 17.88 -5.63 10.67
C ILE A 348 17.40 -5.17 12.05
N THR A 349 16.69 -6.03 12.79
CA THR A 349 16.21 -5.74 14.16
C THR A 349 17.34 -5.35 15.10
N ILE A 350 18.47 -6.07 15.07
CA ILE A 350 19.65 -5.72 15.89
C ILE A 350 20.21 -4.36 15.47
N GLY A 351 20.33 -4.11 14.17
CA GLY A 351 20.83 -2.83 13.66
C GLY A 351 19.95 -1.64 14.02
N PHE A 352 18.63 -1.77 13.88
CA PHE A 352 17.68 -0.73 14.31
C PHE A 352 17.65 -0.55 15.83
N SER A 353 17.79 -1.63 16.61
CA SER A 353 17.91 -1.53 18.07
C SER A 353 19.15 -0.72 18.47
N PHE A 354 20.26 -0.93 17.78
CA PHE A 354 21.45 -0.11 17.92
C PHE A 354 21.19 1.35 17.49
N TRP A 355 20.59 1.58 16.34
CA TRP A 355 20.23 2.93 15.88
C TRP A 355 19.35 3.71 16.88
N ILE A 356 18.28 3.09 17.38
CA ILE A 356 17.40 3.69 18.40
C ILE A 356 18.20 3.99 19.69
N CYS A 357 19.05 3.06 20.13
CA CYS A 357 19.92 3.28 21.29
C CYS A 357 20.87 4.46 21.06
N TYR A 358 21.49 4.58 19.88
CA TYR A 358 22.31 5.72 19.52
C TYR A 358 21.55 7.05 19.59
N LEU A 359 20.32 7.10 19.07
CA LEU A 359 19.48 8.29 19.13
C LEU A 359 19.11 8.67 20.56
N ILE A 360 18.81 7.69 21.43
CA ILE A 360 18.57 7.93 22.86
C ILE A 360 19.81 8.55 23.51
N LEU A 361 21.00 8.01 23.25
CA LEU A 361 22.25 8.56 23.76
C LEU A 361 22.53 9.97 23.25
N LEU A 362 22.18 10.26 21.99
CA LEU A 362 22.29 11.60 21.40
C LEU A 362 21.38 12.61 22.11
N VAL A 363 20.12 12.24 22.38
CA VAL A 363 19.18 13.08 23.16
C VAL A 363 19.71 13.37 24.57
N LEU A 364 20.33 12.39 25.22
CA LEU A 364 20.92 12.54 26.55
C LEU A 364 22.19 13.37 26.56
N GLU A 365 23.02 13.26 25.52
CA GLU A 365 24.20 14.09 25.34
C GLU A 365 23.84 15.58 25.23
N PHE A 366 22.73 15.89 24.54
CA PHE A 366 22.18 17.25 24.51
C PHE A 366 21.53 17.68 25.84
N HIS A 367 21.22 16.76 26.76
CA HIS A 367 20.68 17.12 28.07
C HIS A 367 21.77 17.46 29.08
N SER A 368 22.85 16.71 29.04
CA SER A 368 23.85 16.75 30.09
C SER A 368 24.72 17.98 29.88
N ASP A 369 24.74 18.93 30.82
CA ASP A 369 25.81 19.93 30.98
C ASP A 369 27.15 19.25 31.35
N ILE A 370 27.45 18.09 30.76
CA ILE A 370 28.77 17.48 30.83
C ILE A 370 29.63 18.38 29.96
N PRO A 371 30.58 19.14 30.54
CA PRO A 371 31.50 19.91 29.74
C PRO A 371 32.14 18.93 28.76
N SER A 372 32.24 19.32 27.50
CA SER A 372 33.04 18.64 26.47
C SER A 372 34.51 18.37 26.88
N LYS A 373 34.92 18.82 28.08
CA LYS A 373 36.17 18.54 28.77
C LYS A 373 36.21 17.22 29.57
N ILE A 374 35.08 16.56 29.90
CA ILE A 374 35.05 15.32 30.72
C ILE A 374 34.87 14.05 29.88
N LEU A 375 34.38 14.15 28.64
CA LEU A 375 34.42 13.02 27.72
C LEU A 375 35.86 12.86 27.22
N PRO A 376 36.61 11.82 27.62
CA PRO A 376 37.89 11.57 26.97
C PRO A 376 37.60 11.38 25.49
N ARG A 377 38.12 12.27 24.64
CA ARG A 377 38.28 12.00 23.21
C ARG A 377 39.16 10.76 23.12
N ARG A 378 38.56 9.57 23.22
CA ARG A 378 39.25 8.32 22.93
C ARG A 378 39.71 8.46 21.50
N LYS A 379 41.03 8.58 21.30
CA LYS A 379 41.66 8.35 19.99
C LYS A 379 40.99 7.12 19.40
N HIS A 380 40.53 7.19 18.15
CA HIS A 380 39.96 6.06 17.42
C HIS A 380 40.96 4.88 17.47
N LYS A 381 40.89 4.06 18.51
CA LYS A 381 41.65 2.81 18.55
C LYS A 381 40.98 1.91 17.53
N LYS A 382 41.66 1.71 16.39
CA LYS A 382 41.28 0.72 15.39
C LYS A 382 40.96 -0.58 16.11
N ASN A 383 39.70 -0.99 16.09
CA ASN A 383 39.30 -2.22 16.75
C ASN A 383 39.50 -3.36 15.76
N MET A 384 40.64 -4.03 15.86
CA MET A 384 40.98 -5.16 14.99
C MET A 384 39.92 -6.25 15.02
N ILE A 385 39.26 -6.48 16.17
CA ILE A 385 38.17 -7.46 16.28
C ILE A 385 37.00 -7.08 15.38
N LEU A 386 36.58 -5.81 15.38
CA LEU A 386 35.46 -5.35 14.56
C LEU A 386 35.81 -5.44 13.06
N LEU A 387 37.04 -5.08 12.70
CA LEU A 387 37.52 -5.21 11.31
C LEU A 387 37.52 -6.69 10.87
N VAL A 388 37.96 -7.60 11.74
CA VAL A 388 37.90 -9.05 11.49
C VAL A 388 36.45 -9.50 11.31
N VAL A 389 35.52 -9.06 12.16
CA VAL A 389 34.09 -9.38 12.02
C VAL A 389 33.53 -8.88 10.68
N TYR A 390 33.84 -7.65 10.27
CA TYR A 390 33.47 -7.12 8.95
C TYR A 390 33.98 -7.99 7.81
N ILE A 391 35.27 -8.30 7.81
CA ILE A 391 35.91 -9.10 6.75
C ILE A 391 35.30 -10.51 6.73
N VAL A 392 35.11 -11.14 7.89
CA VAL A 392 34.49 -12.46 8.00
C VAL A 392 33.08 -12.43 7.45
N THR A 393 32.24 -11.45 7.81
CA THR A 393 30.88 -11.33 7.28
C THR A 393 30.86 -11.15 5.76
N VAL A 394 31.74 -10.31 5.20
CA VAL A 394 31.84 -10.12 3.74
C VAL A 394 32.28 -11.41 3.03
N LEU A 395 33.33 -12.07 3.53
CA LEU A 395 33.82 -13.33 2.97
C LEU A 395 32.77 -14.43 3.07
N THR A 396 31.98 -14.43 4.14
CA THR A 396 30.89 -15.35 4.37
C THR A 396 29.76 -15.15 3.36
N CYS A 397 29.33 -13.89 3.14
CA CYS A 397 28.33 -13.56 2.11
C CYS A 397 28.83 -13.90 0.70
N TYR A 398 30.12 -13.69 0.43
CA TYR A 398 30.76 -14.05 -0.83
C TYR A 398 30.77 -15.57 -1.06
N LYS A 399 31.17 -16.34 -0.05
CA LYS A 399 31.17 -17.80 -0.11
C LYS A 399 29.75 -18.36 -0.34
N SER A 400 28.75 -17.78 0.31
CA SER A 400 27.34 -18.15 0.15
C SER A 400 26.67 -17.63 -1.13
N ARG A 401 27.42 -16.95 -2.02
CA ARG A 401 26.91 -16.39 -3.28
C ARG A 401 25.67 -15.52 -3.10
N PHE A 402 25.59 -14.79 -2.00
CA PHE A 402 24.44 -13.93 -1.77
C PHE A 402 24.42 -12.74 -2.74
N PRO A 403 23.23 -12.23 -3.11
CA PRO A 403 23.10 -10.94 -3.76
C PRO A 403 23.69 -9.81 -2.90
N LEU A 404 24.10 -8.71 -3.55
CA LEU A 404 24.70 -7.55 -2.87
C LEU A 404 23.82 -6.99 -1.74
N THR A 405 22.50 -7.08 -1.87
CA THR A 405 21.55 -6.63 -0.84
C THR A 405 21.79 -7.30 0.52
N TYR A 406 22.14 -8.58 0.56
CA TYR A 406 22.36 -9.32 1.81
C TYR A 406 23.58 -8.79 2.58
N TYR A 407 24.59 -8.28 1.87
CA TYR A 407 25.78 -7.68 2.49
C TYR A 407 25.37 -6.45 3.32
N PHE A 408 24.52 -5.58 2.76
CA PHE A 408 24.03 -4.41 3.50
C PHE A 408 23.27 -4.82 4.76
N HIS A 409 22.37 -5.81 4.66
CA HIS A 409 21.60 -6.29 5.82
C HIS A 409 22.51 -6.83 6.92
N PHE A 410 23.45 -7.73 6.61
CA PHE A 410 24.32 -8.34 7.63
C PHE A 410 25.41 -7.40 8.16
N LEU A 411 25.85 -6.41 7.38
CA LEU A 411 26.84 -5.42 7.81
C LEU A 411 26.24 -4.30 8.66
N PHE A 412 24.94 -3.99 8.49
CA PHE A 412 24.25 -2.94 9.20
C PHE A 412 24.40 -2.99 10.74
N PRO A 413 24.14 -4.11 11.44
CA PRO A 413 24.32 -4.16 12.90
C PRO A 413 25.78 -3.98 13.33
N ILE A 414 26.74 -4.47 12.53
CA ILE A 414 28.17 -4.33 12.80
C ILE A 414 28.59 -2.86 12.70
N PHE A 415 28.10 -2.17 11.66
CA PHE A 415 28.25 -0.73 11.49
C PHE A 415 27.68 0.04 12.67
N MET A 416 26.42 -0.23 13.03
CA MET A 416 25.75 0.51 14.10
C MET A 416 26.39 0.27 15.48
N PHE A 417 26.84 -0.97 15.76
CA PHE A 417 27.60 -1.26 16.96
C PHE A 417 28.91 -0.46 17.04
N SER A 418 29.59 -0.27 15.89
CA SER A 418 30.82 0.52 15.81
C SER A 418 30.62 2.00 16.20
N VAL A 419 29.44 2.54 15.88
CA VAL A 419 29.04 3.92 16.19
C VAL A 419 28.74 4.04 17.68
N ILE A 420 27.91 3.16 18.25
CA ILE A 420 27.52 3.18 19.67
C ILE A 420 28.71 2.94 20.60
N ARG A 421 29.68 2.13 20.17
CA ARG A 421 30.90 1.86 20.95
C ARG A 421 31.59 3.14 21.41
N GLN A 422 31.51 4.21 20.62
CA GLN A 422 32.11 5.51 20.93
C GLN A 422 31.40 6.23 22.09
N LYS A 423 30.18 5.82 22.44
CA LYS A 423 29.31 6.39 23.48
C LYS A 423 29.00 5.41 24.62
N LEU A 424 29.79 4.33 24.80
CA LEU A 424 29.53 3.32 25.85
C LEU A 424 29.56 3.88 27.27
N ASP A 425 30.37 4.90 27.54
CA ASP A 425 30.44 5.51 28.87
C ASP A 425 29.14 6.28 29.18
N LEU A 426 28.59 7.00 28.20
CA LEU A 426 27.24 7.60 28.27
C LEU A 426 26.16 6.53 28.48
N LEU A 427 26.25 5.40 27.78
CA LEU A 427 25.30 4.29 27.96
C LEU A 427 25.35 3.71 29.38
N ARG A 428 26.54 3.53 29.96
CA ARG A 428 26.70 3.06 31.34
C ARG A 428 26.11 4.05 32.35
N MET A 429 26.38 5.35 32.17
CA MET A 429 25.79 6.40 33.01
C MET A 429 24.26 6.42 32.89
N PHE A 430 23.72 6.27 31.69
CA PHE A 430 22.28 6.21 31.47
C PHE A 430 21.65 5.01 32.17
N LEU A 431 22.20 3.81 32.00
CA LEU A 431 21.68 2.59 32.63
C LEU A 431 21.68 2.70 34.17
N ALA A 432 22.75 3.23 34.76
CA ALA A 432 22.83 3.48 36.20
C ALA A 432 21.83 4.55 36.68
N THR A 433 21.57 5.57 35.87
CA THR A 433 20.57 6.62 36.20
C THR A 433 19.14 6.08 36.08
N PHE A 434 18.88 5.28 35.04
CA PHE A 434 17.58 4.67 34.79
C PHE A 434 17.22 3.66 35.88
N SER A 435 18.17 2.84 36.34
CA SER A 435 17.95 1.88 37.43
C SER A 435 17.54 2.54 38.74
N ASN A 436 18.04 3.74 39.03
CA ASN A 436 17.77 4.45 40.27
C ASN A 436 16.39 5.14 40.31
N ASN A 437 15.74 5.35 39.16
CA ASN A 437 14.44 6.02 39.04
C ASN A 437 13.45 5.18 38.19
N LEU A 438 13.40 3.87 38.42
CA LEU A 438 12.73 2.91 37.52
C LEU A 438 11.20 3.13 37.43
N GLY A 439 10.51 3.36 38.56
CA GLY A 439 9.04 3.32 38.62
C GLY A 439 8.32 4.34 37.72
N PRO A 440 8.47 5.67 37.94
CA PRO A 440 7.79 6.69 37.15
C PRO A 440 8.21 6.70 35.67
N ASN A 441 9.48 6.38 35.39
CA ASN A 441 10.02 6.34 34.03
C ASN A 441 9.50 5.13 33.25
N LEU A 442 9.35 3.97 33.90
CA LEU A 442 8.77 2.77 33.30
C LEU A 442 7.29 2.96 32.95
N LEU A 443 6.51 3.61 33.82
CA LEU A 443 5.10 3.88 33.54
C LEU A 443 4.92 4.78 32.31
N ASN A 444 5.71 5.86 32.19
CA ASN A 444 5.69 6.75 31.03
C ASN A 444 6.15 6.01 29.76
N LEU A 445 7.17 5.18 29.84
CA LEU A 445 7.63 4.37 28.71
C LEU A 445 6.54 3.42 28.21
N VAL A 446 5.89 2.69 29.12
CA VAL A 446 4.76 1.80 28.79
C VAL A 446 3.62 2.58 28.14
N PHE A 447 3.30 3.77 28.65
CA PHE A 447 2.27 4.63 28.07
C PHE A 447 2.60 5.03 26.63
N TYR A 448 3.83 5.49 26.35
CA TYR A 448 4.24 5.85 24.99
C TYR A 448 4.25 4.62 24.07
N LEU A 449 4.81 3.49 24.50
CA LEU A 449 4.81 2.25 23.69
C LEU A 449 3.41 1.75 23.38
N ALA A 450 2.48 1.81 24.34
CA ALA A 450 1.08 1.50 24.12
C ALA A 450 0.43 2.47 23.12
N GLY A 451 0.73 3.77 23.24
CA GLY A 451 0.30 4.79 22.28
C GLY A 451 0.82 4.53 20.86
N LEU A 452 2.11 4.17 20.69
CA LEU A 452 2.67 3.80 19.40
C LEU A 452 1.98 2.57 18.81
N LYS A 453 1.71 1.55 19.63
CA LYS A 453 1.00 0.35 19.20
C LYS A 453 -0.43 0.67 18.74
N ILE A 454 -1.12 1.61 19.39
CA ILE A 454 -2.44 2.10 18.97
C ILE A 454 -2.34 2.87 17.65
N ILE A 455 -1.30 3.67 17.44
CA ILE A 455 -1.05 4.34 16.15
C ILE A 455 -0.83 3.30 15.04
N VAL A 456 0.01 2.28 15.26
CA VAL A 456 0.25 1.18 14.29
C VAL A 456 -1.05 0.43 13.98
N TYR A 457 -1.87 0.16 14.99
CA TYR A 457 -3.21 -0.39 14.78
C TYR A 457 -4.10 0.56 13.95
N GLY A 458 -3.98 1.87 14.17
CA GLY A 458 -4.65 2.94 13.44
C GLY A 458 -4.49 2.89 11.92
N PHE A 459 -3.32 2.44 11.42
CA PHE A 459 -3.06 2.27 9.98
C PHE A 459 -3.93 1.15 9.36
N HIS A 460 -4.23 0.11 10.13
CA HIS A 460 -5.07 -1.00 9.68
C HIS A 460 -6.55 -0.71 9.93
N ASN A 461 -6.87 -0.12 11.09
CA ASN A 461 -8.23 0.25 11.46
C ASN A 461 -8.23 1.63 12.14
N ARG A 462 -8.91 2.59 11.51
CA ARG A 462 -9.02 3.98 11.98
C ARG A 462 -9.60 4.11 13.39
N LEU A 463 -10.31 3.10 13.90
CA LEU A 463 -10.74 3.04 15.30
C LEU A 463 -9.58 3.23 16.29
N GLY A 464 -8.36 2.81 15.93
CA GLY A 464 -7.16 3.07 16.72
C GLY A 464 -6.97 4.55 17.06
N PHE A 465 -7.21 5.45 16.10
CA PHE A 465 -7.11 6.88 16.32
C PHE A 465 -8.26 7.43 17.20
N SER A 466 -9.45 6.83 17.17
CA SER A 466 -10.51 7.15 18.14
C SER A 466 -10.06 6.83 19.56
N ILE A 467 -9.54 5.62 19.78
CA ILE A 467 -9.03 5.17 21.07
C ILE A 467 -7.90 6.10 21.54
N LEU A 468 -6.97 6.44 20.65
CA LEU A 468 -5.87 7.36 20.93
C LEU A 468 -6.39 8.73 21.40
N MET A 469 -7.39 9.30 20.72
CA MET A 469 -7.96 10.60 21.09
C MET A 469 -8.70 10.54 22.43
N LEU A 470 -9.37 9.43 22.75
CA LEU A 470 -9.96 9.22 24.07
C LEU A 470 -8.90 9.17 25.17
N LEU A 471 -7.76 8.49 24.94
CA LEU A 471 -6.65 8.48 25.90
C LEU A 471 -6.05 9.88 26.07
N ILE A 472 -5.84 10.62 24.98
CA ILE A 472 -5.34 12.00 25.02
C ILE A 472 -6.32 12.94 25.75
N SER A 473 -7.64 12.69 25.71
CA SER A 473 -8.63 13.51 26.43
C SER A 473 -8.40 13.44 27.95
N THR A 474 -8.03 12.27 28.48
CA THR A 474 -7.77 12.08 29.91
C THR A 474 -6.45 12.69 30.38
N TRP A 475 -5.51 12.96 29.46
CA TRP A 475 -4.15 13.36 29.79
C TRP A 475 -4.07 14.70 30.51
N ILE A 476 -4.95 15.65 30.16
CA ILE A 476 -5.04 16.97 30.81
C ILE A 476 -5.46 16.87 32.29
N LEU A 477 -6.08 15.75 32.68
CA LEU A 477 -6.52 15.47 34.05
C LEU A 477 -5.48 14.64 34.82
N SER A 478 -4.85 13.67 34.17
CA SER A 478 -3.89 12.77 34.80
C SER A 478 -2.51 13.39 34.99
N SER A 479 -2.02 14.17 34.02
CA SER A 479 -0.70 14.82 34.11
C SER A 479 -0.71 15.95 35.14
N LYS A 480 0.19 15.87 36.13
CA LYS A 480 0.34 16.89 37.18
C LYS A 480 0.60 18.28 36.60
N THR A 481 1.54 18.37 35.65
CA THR A 481 1.93 19.65 35.02
C THR A 481 0.77 20.28 34.25
N LEU A 482 -0.02 19.48 33.54
CA LEU A 482 -1.19 19.98 32.81
C LEU A 482 -2.31 20.39 33.76
N ARG A 483 -2.61 19.55 34.77
CA ARG A 483 -3.72 19.76 35.70
C ARG A 483 -3.57 21.04 36.52
N GLU A 484 -2.35 21.39 36.94
CA GLU A 484 -2.05 22.55 37.79
C GLU A 484 -2.07 23.88 37.01
N ASN A 485 -1.70 23.86 35.73
CA ASN A 485 -1.53 25.07 34.91
C ASN A 485 -2.74 25.41 34.02
N THR A 486 -3.78 24.57 34.00
CA THR A 486 -4.97 24.74 33.15
C THR A 486 -6.22 25.06 33.97
N ASN A 487 -7.10 25.91 33.44
CA ASN A 487 -8.39 26.25 34.06
C ASN A 487 -9.51 25.26 33.64
N PRO A 488 -10.67 25.24 34.34
CA PRO A 488 -11.75 24.31 34.00
C PRO A 488 -12.28 24.46 32.56
N ALA A 489 -12.39 25.68 32.05
CA ALA A 489 -12.86 25.92 30.69
C ALA A 489 -11.92 25.31 29.63
N GLU A 490 -10.60 25.43 29.82
CA GLU A 490 -9.58 24.83 28.95
C GLU A 490 -9.61 23.30 29.02
N LYS A 491 -9.82 22.74 30.22
CA LYS A 491 -9.99 21.29 30.40
C LYS A 491 -11.20 20.77 29.65
N THR A 492 -12.35 21.42 29.83
CA THR A 492 -13.58 21.07 29.11
C THR A 492 -13.37 21.19 27.60
N PHE A 493 -12.77 22.28 27.13
CA PHE A 493 -12.57 22.50 25.70
C PHE A 493 -11.59 21.49 25.07
N TRP A 494 -10.50 21.14 25.76
CA TRP A 494 -9.60 20.05 25.36
C TRP A 494 -10.34 18.72 25.21
N VAL A 495 -11.07 18.32 26.25
CA VAL A 495 -11.81 17.05 26.27
C VAL A 495 -12.86 17.03 25.17
N SER A 496 -13.66 18.10 25.00
CA SER A 496 -14.66 18.21 23.94
C SER A 496 -14.04 18.08 22.55
N CYS A 497 -12.91 18.74 22.28
CA CYS A 497 -12.23 18.61 20.99
C CYS A 497 -11.75 17.17 20.74
N CYS A 498 -11.17 16.50 21.75
CA CYS A 498 -10.76 15.10 21.63
C CYS A 498 -11.95 14.17 21.32
N LEU A 499 -13.06 14.34 22.04
CA LEU A 499 -14.26 13.53 21.84
C LEU A 499 -14.81 13.72 20.42
N ILE A 500 -14.90 14.96 19.94
CA ILE A 500 -15.38 15.25 18.58
C ILE A 500 -14.42 14.67 17.54
N LEU A 501 -13.12 14.85 17.70
CA LEU A 501 -12.11 14.28 16.79
C LEU A 501 -12.15 12.74 16.75
N SER A 502 -12.48 12.09 17.87
CA SER A 502 -12.60 10.63 17.91
C SER A 502 -13.77 10.06 17.09
N ILE A 503 -14.79 10.88 16.79
CA ILE A 503 -15.95 10.47 15.98
C ILE A 503 -15.57 10.38 14.50
N PHE A 504 -14.77 11.32 14.00
CA PHE A 504 -14.45 11.41 12.56
C PHE A 504 -13.75 10.17 12.02
N THR A 505 -12.91 9.52 12.83
CA THR A 505 -12.20 8.30 12.47
C THR A 505 -13.12 7.06 12.41
N MET A 506 -14.31 7.13 13.01
CA MET A 506 -15.35 6.10 12.91
C MET A 506 -16.31 6.31 11.74
N LEU A 507 -16.35 7.52 11.15
CA LEU A 507 -17.18 7.79 9.98
C LEU A 507 -16.64 7.02 8.76
N PRO A 508 -17.51 6.52 7.86
CA PRO A 508 -17.10 5.71 6.72
C PRO A 508 -16.07 6.42 5.85
N VAL A 509 -15.14 5.67 5.25
CA VAL A 509 -14.19 6.24 4.28
C VAL A 509 -15.02 6.88 3.16
N MET A 510 -14.58 8.04 2.71
CA MET A 510 -15.36 8.94 1.88
C MET A 510 -15.82 8.31 0.57
N ASN A 511 -17.12 8.01 0.46
CA ASN A 511 -17.77 7.56 -0.77
C ASN A 511 -17.69 8.61 -1.90
N THR A 512 -17.95 8.21 -3.15
CA THR A 512 -17.94 9.10 -4.33
C THR A 512 -19.02 10.19 -4.32
N LYS A 513 -20.06 10.08 -3.48
CA LYS A 513 -21.17 11.05 -3.45
C LYS A 513 -20.85 12.28 -2.58
N PHE A 514 -21.10 13.48 -3.13
CA PHE A 514 -21.00 14.74 -2.41
C PHE A 514 -22.12 14.87 -1.36
N ASN A 515 -21.78 15.29 -0.15
CA ASN A 515 -22.77 15.55 0.91
C ASN A 515 -22.85 17.05 1.20
N ILE A 516 -23.83 17.70 0.57
CA ILE A 516 -24.02 19.15 0.66
C ILE A 516 -24.34 19.63 2.07
N VAL A 517 -25.08 18.85 2.86
CA VAL A 517 -25.47 19.25 4.22
C VAL A 517 -24.23 19.29 5.12
N ALA A 518 -23.45 18.22 5.14
CA ALA A 518 -22.23 18.14 5.93
C ALA A 518 -21.20 19.20 5.51
N TYR A 519 -21.04 19.40 4.21
CA TYR A 519 -20.17 20.46 3.67
C TYR A 519 -20.62 21.85 4.13
N THR A 520 -21.91 22.17 3.99
CA THR A 520 -22.46 23.48 4.34
C THR A 520 -22.33 23.78 5.83
N ILE A 521 -22.55 22.79 6.70
CA ILE A 521 -22.32 22.92 8.15
C ILE A 521 -20.85 23.27 8.42
N GLY A 522 -19.91 22.55 7.80
CA GLY A 522 -18.49 22.83 7.92
C GLY A 522 -18.12 24.24 7.42
N TYR A 523 -18.66 24.66 6.29
CA TYR A 523 -18.46 25.98 5.71
C TYR A 523 -18.95 27.11 6.64
N VAL A 524 -20.18 27.01 7.15
CA VAL A 524 -20.74 27.99 8.09
C VAL A 524 -19.93 28.03 9.39
N ALA A 525 -19.49 26.88 9.90
CA ALA A 525 -18.68 26.80 11.11
C ALA A 525 -17.34 27.56 10.95
N TRP A 526 -16.70 27.49 9.77
CA TRP A 526 -15.49 28.26 9.48
C TRP A 526 -15.73 29.78 9.39
N LEU A 527 -16.88 30.23 8.86
CA LEU A 527 -17.26 31.64 8.86
C LEU A 527 -17.48 32.19 10.28
N LEU A 528 -18.13 31.39 11.14
CA LEU A 528 -18.31 31.72 12.56
C LEU A 528 -16.97 31.78 13.29
N ALA A 529 -16.08 30.81 13.03
CA ALA A 529 -14.73 30.80 13.58
C ALA A 529 -13.91 32.03 13.15
N PHE A 530 -13.99 32.42 11.87
CA PHE A 530 -13.37 33.66 11.37
C PHE A 530 -13.89 34.88 12.13
N THR A 531 -15.21 34.99 12.27
CA THR A 531 -15.85 36.12 12.96
C THR A 531 -15.39 36.21 14.41
N GLN A 532 -15.31 35.07 15.12
CA GLN A 532 -14.87 35.02 16.50
C GLN A 532 -13.38 35.41 16.66
N VAL A 533 -12.51 34.90 15.79
CA VAL A 533 -11.08 35.24 15.79
C VAL A 533 -10.87 36.72 15.47
N TYR A 534 -11.60 37.25 14.50
CA TYR A 534 -11.55 38.67 14.14
C TYR A 534 -11.97 39.57 15.31
N ARG A 535 -13.06 39.24 16.02
CA ARG A 535 -13.51 39.96 17.22
C ARG A 535 -12.46 39.96 18.32
N ASN A 536 -11.84 38.82 18.59
CA ASN A 536 -10.77 38.70 19.59
C ASN A 536 -9.54 39.54 19.20
N ASN A 537 -9.11 39.48 17.95
CA ASN A 537 -7.97 40.25 17.47
C ASN A 537 -8.22 41.77 17.55
N LYS A 538 -9.44 42.22 17.22
CA LYS A 538 -9.85 43.61 17.37
C LYS A 538 -9.80 44.08 18.83
N TYR A 539 -10.20 43.22 19.77
CA TYR A 539 -10.10 43.52 21.21
C TYR A 539 -8.66 43.76 21.66
N PHE A 540 -7.72 42.90 21.26
CA PHE A 540 -6.30 43.06 21.60
C PHE A 540 -5.63 44.25 20.91
N TYR A 541 -6.04 44.54 19.67
CA TYR A 541 -5.62 45.74 18.94
C TYR A 541 -6.04 47.01 19.67
N ASN A 542 -7.31 47.12 20.07
CA ASN A 542 -7.84 48.29 20.76
C ASN A 542 -7.18 48.53 22.13
N LYS A 543 -6.68 47.47 22.79
CA LYS A 543 -5.88 47.57 24.02
C LYS A 543 -4.41 47.96 23.79
N GLY A 544 -4.02 48.29 22.56
CA GLY A 544 -2.65 48.68 22.19
C GLY A 544 -1.63 47.55 22.25
N LYS A 545 -2.07 46.29 22.42
CA LYS A 545 -1.17 45.16 22.67
C LYS A 545 -0.55 44.59 21.40
N VAL A 546 -1.24 44.72 20.25
CA VAL A 546 -0.83 44.08 19.00
C VAL A 546 -1.31 44.90 17.79
N ARG A 547 -0.49 45.05 16.74
CA ARG A 547 -0.91 45.63 15.44
C ARG A 547 -1.58 44.55 14.57
N VAL A 548 -2.61 44.89 13.80
CA VAL A 548 -3.33 43.93 12.92
C VAL A 548 -3.46 44.49 11.52
N ASN A 549 -3.06 43.72 10.50
CA ASN A 549 -3.31 44.08 9.09
C ASN A 549 -4.73 43.66 8.69
N LYS A 550 -5.66 44.62 8.69
CA LYS A 550 -7.08 44.36 8.33
C LYS A 550 -7.26 43.99 6.85
N LYS A 551 -6.39 44.46 5.95
CA LYS A 551 -6.50 44.19 4.50
C LYS A 551 -6.22 42.73 4.18
N SER A 552 -5.15 42.17 4.74
CA SER A 552 -4.80 40.75 4.58
C SER A 552 -5.93 39.83 5.06
N LEU A 553 -6.51 40.10 6.24
CA LEU A 553 -7.64 39.34 6.78
C LEU A 553 -8.91 39.45 5.91
N LEU A 554 -9.19 40.62 5.32
CA LEU A 554 -10.34 40.82 4.44
C LEU A 554 -10.22 40.02 3.15
N VAL A 555 -9.02 39.94 2.56
CA VAL A 555 -8.75 39.11 1.38
C VAL A 555 -8.96 37.64 1.70
N GLN A 556 -8.51 37.17 2.86
CA GLN A 556 -8.71 35.78 3.30
C GLN A 556 -10.19 35.46 3.55
N LEU A 557 -10.95 36.39 4.14
CA LEU A 557 -12.41 36.25 4.29
C LEU A 557 -13.11 36.16 2.93
N THR A 558 -12.70 37.02 1.98
CA THR A 558 -13.27 37.02 0.63
C THR A 558 -13.00 35.70 -0.07
N GLY A 559 -11.78 35.16 0.06
CA GLY A 559 -11.43 33.83 -0.46
C GLY A 559 -12.27 32.72 0.16
N LEU A 560 -12.48 32.75 1.48
CA LEU A 560 -13.33 31.78 2.19
C LEU A 560 -14.78 31.83 1.71
N ILE A 561 -15.35 33.02 1.55
CA ILE A 561 -16.72 33.17 1.04
C ILE A 561 -16.81 32.67 -0.40
N ALA A 562 -15.86 33.06 -1.24
CA ALA A 562 -15.82 32.68 -2.65
C ALA A 562 -15.69 31.16 -2.84
N SER A 563 -14.88 30.46 -2.03
CA SER A 563 -14.72 29.01 -2.16
C SER A 563 -16.00 28.24 -1.84
N GLY A 564 -16.69 28.59 -0.75
CA GLY A 564 -17.95 27.95 -0.37
C GLY A 564 -19.07 28.20 -1.39
N VAL A 565 -19.18 29.44 -1.87
CA VAL A 565 -20.16 29.80 -2.92
C VAL A 565 -19.86 29.02 -4.21
N LEU A 566 -18.60 28.98 -4.66
CA LEU A 566 -18.22 28.29 -5.89
C LEU A 566 -18.55 26.80 -5.84
N VAL A 567 -18.25 26.12 -4.71
CA VAL A 567 -18.58 24.69 -4.55
C VAL A 567 -20.10 24.48 -4.55
N ILE A 568 -20.87 25.32 -3.84
CA ILE A 568 -22.33 25.19 -3.84
C ILE A 568 -22.93 25.41 -5.24
N LEU A 569 -22.40 26.36 -6.01
CA LEU A 569 -22.83 26.61 -7.40
C LEU A 569 -22.52 25.43 -8.33
N LEU A 570 -21.37 24.78 -8.15
CA LEU A 570 -20.99 23.57 -8.90
C LEU A 570 -21.91 22.39 -8.57
N GLU A 571 -22.22 22.17 -7.29
CA GLU A 571 -23.01 21.02 -6.84
C GLU A 571 -24.52 21.18 -7.05
N LYS A 572 -24.99 22.40 -7.30
CA LYS A 572 -26.37 22.69 -7.68
C LYS A 572 -26.59 22.71 -9.19
N ASP A 573 -25.57 22.33 -9.97
CA ASP A 573 -25.57 22.38 -11.44
C ASP A 573 -25.90 23.78 -12.01
N ILE A 574 -25.76 24.84 -11.19
CA ILE A 574 -25.96 26.24 -11.62
C ILE A 574 -24.78 26.66 -12.50
N MET A 575 -23.59 26.13 -12.22
CA MET A 575 -22.39 26.32 -13.03
C MET A 575 -22.12 25.04 -13.85
N PRO A 576 -22.11 25.10 -15.19
CA PRO A 576 -21.87 23.92 -16.03
C PRO A 576 -20.54 23.24 -15.72
N TYR A 577 -20.48 21.92 -15.90
CA TYR A 577 -19.26 21.14 -15.64
C TYR A 577 -18.04 21.66 -16.43
N TYR A 578 -18.25 22.13 -17.67
CA TYR A 578 -17.20 22.66 -18.57
C TYR A 578 -16.98 24.18 -18.49
N SER A 579 -17.33 24.80 -17.36
CA SER A 579 -17.32 26.25 -17.22
C SER A 579 -15.90 26.86 -17.11
N PRO A 580 -15.52 27.85 -17.96
CA PRO A 580 -14.26 28.59 -17.87
C PRO A 580 -14.01 29.26 -16.51
N GLN A 581 -15.08 29.52 -15.75
CA GLN A 581 -15.07 30.14 -14.44
C GLN A 581 -14.35 29.27 -13.38
N LYS A 582 -14.09 27.98 -13.65
CA LYS A 582 -13.24 27.13 -12.79
C LYS A 582 -11.80 27.66 -12.65
N LYS A 583 -11.34 28.51 -13.57
CA LYS A 583 -10.04 29.21 -13.45
C LYS A 583 -9.96 30.05 -12.16
N TRP A 584 -11.09 30.53 -11.63
CA TRP A 584 -11.12 31.28 -10.36
C TRP A 584 -10.70 30.42 -9.16
N SER A 585 -10.84 29.09 -9.21
CA SER A 585 -10.38 28.18 -8.15
C SER A 585 -8.87 28.32 -7.88
N TRP A 586 -8.06 28.55 -8.92
CA TRP A 586 -6.62 28.78 -8.78
C TRP A 586 -6.31 30.10 -8.07
N VAL A 587 -7.11 31.14 -8.31
CA VAL A 587 -6.98 32.44 -7.64
C VAL A 587 -7.43 32.34 -6.18
N ILE A 588 -8.57 31.70 -5.93
CA ILE A 588 -9.14 31.46 -4.59
C ILE A 588 -8.19 30.60 -3.74
N MET A 589 -7.43 29.70 -4.36
CA MET A 589 -6.36 28.95 -3.67
C MET A 589 -5.15 29.84 -3.34
N THR A 590 -4.58 30.52 -4.33
CA THR A 590 -3.24 31.12 -4.21
C THR A 590 -3.25 32.45 -3.46
N VAL A 591 -4.22 33.32 -3.72
CA VAL A 591 -4.25 34.68 -3.16
C VAL A 591 -4.38 34.68 -1.63
N PRO A 592 -5.30 33.92 -1.01
CA PRO A 592 -5.40 33.86 0.47
C PRO A 592 -4.14 33.32 1.16
N ILE A 593 -3.46 32.35 0.55
CA ILE A 593 -2.18 31.82 1.06
C ILE A 593 -1.07 32.87 0.94
N ALA A 594 -0.99 33.58 -0.18
CA ALA A 594 -0.01 34.64 -0.41
C ALA A 594 -0.17 35.82 0.56
N MET A 595 -1.33 35.97 1.22
CA MET A 595 -1.57 37.01 2.23
C MET A 595 -0.95 36.70 3.60
N VAL A 596 -0.46 35.48 3.85
CA VAL A 596 0.11 35.07 5.16
C VAL A 596 1.30 35.94 5.57
N PRO A 597 2.32 36.18 4.72
CA PRO A 597 3.47 37.02 5.05
C PRO A 597 3.14 38.50 5.35
N PHE A 598 1.99 39.00 4.90
CA PHE A 598 1.53 40.37 5.16
C PHE A 598 0.85 40.53 6.53
N SER A 599 0.66 39.44 7.27
CA SER A 599 0.18 39.48 8.65
C SER A 599 1.34 39.77 9.62
N THR A 600 1.05 40.01 10.91
CA THR A 600 2.12 40.24 11.90
C THR A 600 2.85 38.95 12.26
N GLU A 601 4.03 39.07 12.89
CA GLU A 601 4.83 37.91 13.37
C GLU A 601 4.37 37.37 14.74
N PHE A 602 3.39 38.01 15.38
CA PHE A 602 2.83 37.53 16.65
C PHE A 602 2.09 36.22 16.45
N ILE A 603 2.35 35.26 17.33
CA ILE A 603 1.94 33.86 17.15
C ILE A 603 0.44 33.71 16.83
N PRO A 604 -0.52 34.25 17.63
CA PRO A 604 -1.94 34.01 17.38
C PRO A 604 -2.45 34.61 16.07
N LEU A 605 -1.94 35.79 15.71
CA LEU A 605 -2.34 36.49 14.47
C LEU A 605 -1.78 35.82 13.23
N ARG A 606 -0.51 35.39 13.29
CA ARG A 606 0.14 34.68 12.21
C ARG A 606 -0.49 33.31 11.99
N LEU A 607 -0.76 32.54 13.04
CA LEU A 607 -1.44 31.25 12.95
C LEU A 607 -2.86 31.40 12.38
N ALA A 608 -3.62 32.40 12.84
CA ALA A 608 -4.94 32.69 12.27
C ALA A 608 -4.85 33.00 10.77
N SER A 609 -3.89 33.84 10.36
CA SER A 609 -3.68 34.15 8.94
C SER A 609 -3.27 32.91 8.14
N THR A 610 -2.40 32.05 8.69
CA THR A 610 -2.07 30.76 8.07
C THR A 610 -3.31 29.89 7.89
N PHE A 611 -4.10 29.68 8.93
CA PHE A 611 -5.28 28.81 8.84
C PHE A 611 -6.29 29.34 7.83
N PHE A 612 -6.67 30.61 7.91
CA PHE A 612 -7.61 31.22 6.96
C PHE A 612 -7.04 31.41 5.55
N GLY A 613 -5.71 31.34 5.37
CA GLY A 613 -5.07 31.30 4.06
C GLY A 613 -5.30 29.97 3.33
N PHE A 614 -5.20 28.83 4.04
CA PHE A 614 -5.32 27.50 3.43
C PHE A 614 -6.75 26.94 3.39
N VAL A 615 -7.63 27.37 4.29
CA VAL A 615 -9.03 26.89 4.33
C VAL A 615 -9.78 27.12 3.01
N PRO A 616 -9.66 28.26 2.30
CA PRO A 616 -10.32 28.44 1.00
C PRO A 616 -10.00 27.34 0.01
N TYR A 617 -8.72 26.93 -0.09
CA TYR A 617 -8.33 25.80 -0.91
C TYR A 617 -8.94 24.49 -0.41
N TYR A 618 -8.81 24.20 0.88
CA TYR A 618 -9.34 22.97 1.48
C TYR A 618 -10.85 22.81 1.20
N MET A 619 -11.60 23.92 1.26
CA MET A 619 -13.02 23.96 0.90
C MET A 619 -13.30 23.57 -0.55
N LEU A 620 -12.46 23.97 -1.51
CA LEU A 620 -12.64 23.67 -2.94
C LEU A 620 -12.45 22.17 -3.25
N VAL A 621 -11.60 21.50 -2.47
CA VAL A 621 -11.24 20.07 -2.67
C VAL A 621 -11.94 19.13 -1.68
N SER A 622 -12.80 19.66 -0.82
CA SER A 622 -13.62 18.88 0.11
C SER A 622 -14.97 18.52 -0.48
N LYS A 623 -15.49 17.34 -0.11
CA LYS A 623 -16.80 16.84 -0.60
C LYS A 623 -17.83 16.50 0.48
N ASN A 624 -17.42 16.47 1.76
CA ASN A 624 -18.29 16.03 2.86
C ASN A 624 -17.90 16.76 4.17
N TYR A 625 -17.93 16.07 5.31
CA TYR A 625 -17.61 16.56 6.66
C TYR A 625 -16.14 16.97 6.89
N GLU A 626 -15.28 16.89 5.88
CA GLU A 626 -13.85 17.21 5.98
C GLU A 626 -13.57 18.64 6.47
N PRO A 627 -14.29 19.70 6.02
CA PRO A 627 -14.06 21.04 6.55
C PRO A 627 -14.35 21.13 8.05
N LEU A 628 -15.35 20.39 8.53
CA LEU A 628 -15.68 20.34 9.95
C LEU A 628 -14.58 19.62 10.76
N PHE A 629 -14.03 18.53 10.23
CA PHE A 629 -12.87 17.86 10.81
C PHE A 629 -11.69 18.83 10.96
N LEU A 630 -11.31 19.52 9.87
CA LEU A 630 -10.18 20.45 9.90
C LEU A 630 -10.39 21.59 10.91
N LEU A 631 -11.63 22.05 11.12
CA LEU A 631 -11.95 23.07 12.11
C LEU A 631 -11.66 22.58 13.53
N PHE A 632 -12.20 21.43 13.92
CA PHE A 632 -11.98 20.86 15.25
C PHE A 632 -10.53 20.44 15.47
N TYR A 633 -9.87 19.97 14.41
CA TYR A 633 -8.43 19.68 14.41
C TYR A 633 -7.63 20.95 14.71
N SER A 634 -7.90 22.05 13.99
CA SER A 634 -7.26 23.35 14.21
C SER A 634 -7.56 23.92 15.59
N ALA A 635 -8.79 23.73 16.10
CA ALA A 635 -9.18 24.14 17.44
C ALA A 635 -8.36 23.39 18.51
N PHE A 636 -8.25 22.07 18.40
CA PHE A 636 -7.42 21.27 19.31
C PHE A 636 -5.96 21.74 19.31
N LEU A 637 -5.38 21.97 18.13
CA LEU A 637 -4.01 22.48 18.02
C LEU A 637 -3.82 23.83 18.73
N CYS A 638 -4.78 24.76 18.61
CA CYS A 638 -4.75 26.03 19.33
C CYS A 638 -4.80 25.85 20.86
N VAL A 639 -5.63 24.92 21.35
CA VAL A 639 -5.68 24.61 22.79
C VAL A 639 -4.39 23.97 23.25
N TRP A 640 -3.81 23.08 22.46
CA TRP A 640 -2.52 22.48 22.74
C TRP A 640 -1.42 23.53 22.89
N LEU A 641 -1.32 24.46 21.94
CA LEU A 641 -0.40 25.60 22.06
C LEU A 641 -0.63 26.39 23.36
N LEU A 642 -1.87 26.72 23.66
CA LEU A 642 -2.21 27.51 24.86
C LEU A 642 -1.79 26.79 26.14
N VAL A 643 -2.13 25.51 26.26
CA VAL A 643 -1.85 24.69 27.44
C VAL A 643 -0.33 24.54 27.64
N GLU A 644 0.43 24.22 26.59
CA GLU A 644 1.89 24.12 26.68
C GLU A 644 2.54 25.46 27.04
N SER A 645 2.07 26.55 26.43
CA SER A 645 2.59 27.90 26.71
C SER A 645 2.45 28.27 28.18
N LYS A 646 1.34 27.89 28.82
CA LYS A 646 1.14 28.09 30.26
C LYS A 646 2.07 27.24 31.11
N CYS A 647 2.30 25.98 30.71
CA CYS A 647 3.25 25.11 31.39
C CYS A 647 4.68 25.67 31.33
N PHE A 648 5.11 26.20 30.18
CA PHE A 648 6.44 26.81 30.04
C PHE A 648 6.62 28.07 30.88
N LEU A 649 5.63 28.96 30.86
CA LEU A 649 5.72 30.28 31.50
C LEU A 649 5.19 30.31 32.94
N LYS A 650 4.71 29.17 33.47
CA LYS A 650 4.06 29.04 34.79
C LYS A 650 3.01 30.13 35.04
N SER A 651 2.26 30.48 34.00
CA SER A 651 1.26 31.56 34.02
C SER A 651 -0.13 31.00 33.72
N LYS A 652 -1.15 31.51 34.42
CA LYS A 652 -2.54 31.12 34.17
C LYS A 652 -3.23 31.96 33.09
N SER A 653 -2.59 33.03 32.62
CA SER A 653 -3.18 33.97 31.65
C SER A 653 -3.15 33.42 30.23
N TYR A 654 -4.27 33.52 29.51
CA TYR A 654 -4.34 33.13 28.09
C TYR A 654 -3.73 34.18 27.15
N THR A 655 -3.42 35.37 27.66
CA THR A 655 -2.88 36.48 26.83
C THR A 655 -1.38 36.34 26.55
N ILE A 656 -0.70 35.40 27.21
CA ILE A 656 0.76 35.19 27.10
C ILE A 656 1.23 34.95 25.65
N ILE A 657 0.43 34.25 24.85
CA ILE A 657 0.77 33.93 23.46
C ILE A 657 0.73 35.17 22.55
N TYR A 658 -0.05 36.20 22.89
CA TYR A 658 -0.15 37.44 22.09
C TYR A 658 1.09 38.32 22.19
N HIS A 659 1.99 38.03 23.15
CA HIS A 659 3.21 38.79 23.39
C HIS A 659 4.46 38.14 22.78
N HIS A 660 4.36 36.94 22.21
CA HIS A 660 5.49 36.21 21.64
C HIS A 660 5.47 36.23 20.10
N LYS A 661 6.66 36.28 19.50
CA LYS A 661 6.87 36.18 18.06
C LYS A 661 7.53 34.86 17.67
N PHE A 662 7.34 34.43 16.43
CA PHE A 662 7.96 33.22 15.89
C PHE A 662 9.49 33.23 15.78
N GLN A 663 10.13 34.41 15.86
CA GLN A 663 11.59 34.58 15.71
C GLN A 663 12.35 34.46 17.05
N GLU A 664 11.65 34.37 18.19
CA GLU A 664 12.27 34.23 19.50
C GLU A 664 12.70 32.78 19.75
N TYR A 665 13.82 32.37 19.15
CA TYR A 665 14.52 31.13 19.53
C TYR A 665 15.48 31.44 20.68
N GLY A 666 15.52 30.58 21.69
CA GLY A 666 16.51 30.71 22.77
C GLY A 666 17.78 29.95 22.43
N ASP A 667 18.93 30.63 22.54
CA ASP A 667 20.27 30.01 22.54
C ASP A 667 20.57 29.23 23.84
N VAL A 668 19.67 29.28 24.82
CA VAL A 668 19.91 28.71 26.16
C VAL A 668 19.31 27.31 26.24
N MET A 669 20.17 26.30 26.26
CA MET A 669 19.83 24.91 26.58
C MET A 669 19.16 24.87 27.96
N LYS A 670 17.86 24.54 28.00
CA LYS A 670 17.19 24.15 29.24
C LYS A 670 17.31 22.63 29.40
N ASN A 671 17.42 22.19 30.66
CA ASN A 671 17.36 20.79 31.05
C ASN A 671 16.17 20.06 30.39
N LEU A 672 16.41 18.82 29.95
CA LEU A 672 15.42 17.94 29.32
C LEU A 672 14.29 17.63 30.32
N ASP A 673 13.16 18.31 30.13
CA ASP A 673 11.94 18.04 30.89
C ASP A 673 11.26 16.77 30.34
N ALA A 674 10.71 15.92 31.20
CA ALA A 674 9.92 14.75 30.81
C ALA A 674 8.73 15.14 29.88
N ASN A 675 8.28 16.40 29.95
CA ASN A 675 7.27 16.94 29.05
C ASN A 675 7.69 17.03 27.57
N VAL A 676 9.00 16.97 27.25
CA VAL A 676 9.48 16.97 25.86
C VAL A 676 8.99 15.73 25.12
N PHE A 677 9.03 14.55 25.75
CA PHE A 677 8.49 13.31 25.17
C PHE A 677 6.98 13.39 24.91
N ARG A 678 6.24 14.05 25.81
CA ARG A 678 4.80 14.28 25.64
C ARG A 678 4.52 15.18 24.44
N ARG A 679 5.28 16.27 24.27
CA ARG A 679 5.16 17.16 23.10
C ARG A 679 5.51 16.44 21.81
N ALA A 680 6.58 15.65 21.80
CA ALA A 680 6.98 14.82 20.66
C ALA A 680 5.88 13.81 20.27
N PHE A 681 5.32 13.13 21.26
CA PHE A 681 4.25 12.15 21.05
C PHE A 681 2.96 12.81 20.54
N LEU A 682 2.52 13.91 21.15
CA LEU A 682 1.35 14.65 20.69
C LEU A 682 1.55 15.20 19.27
N PHE A 683 2.74 15.70 18.95
CA PHE A 683 3.07 16.14 17.60
C PHE A 683 2.85 15.03 16.58
N MET A 684 3.46 13.86 16.81
CA MET A 684 3.32 12.70 15.93
C MET A 684 1.88 12.16 15.87
N ALA A 685 1.20 12.04 17.02
CA ALA A 685 -0.19 11.59 17.09
C ALA A 685 -1.12 12.51 16.28
N MET A 686 -0.93 13.82 16.36
CA MET A 686 -1.72 14.77 15.60
C MET A 686 -1.44 14.69 14.11
N ILE A 687 -0.19 14.48 13.67
CA ILE A 687 0.10 14.29 12.24
C ILE A 687 -0.65 13.05 11.70
N PHE A 688 -0.55 11.90 12.37
CA PHE A 688 -1.26 10.70 11.92
C PHE A 688 -2.78 10.85 11.99
N LEU A 689 -3.32 11.50 13.02
CA LEU A 689 -4.76 11.83 13.06
C LEU A 689 -5.16 12.74 11.89
N GLY A 690 -4.32 13.71 11.53
CA GLY A 690 -4.53 14.60 10.39
C GLY A 690 -4.60 13.84 9.06
N PHE A 691 -3.84 12.76 8.95
CA PHE A 691 -3.81 11.89 7.78
C PHE A 691 -5.03 10.99 7.69
N PHE A 692 -5.31 10.24 8.77
CA PHE A 692 -6.35 9.19 8.79
C PHE A 692 -7.74 9.67 9.23
N GLY A 693 -7.86 10.91 9.72
CA GLY A 693 -9.08 11.43 10.30
C GLY A 693 -10.27 11.55 9.33
N THR A 694 -10.00 11.71 8.03
CA THR A 694 -11.05 11.87 7.01
C THR A 694 -10.97 10.87 5.84
N GLY A 695 -9.88 10.10 5.69
CA GLY A 695 -9.72 9.09 4.63
C GLY A 695 -8.38 8.34 4.72
N ASN A 696 -8.22 7.26 3.95
CA ASN A 696 -7.00 6.42 3.90
C ASN A 696 -6.24 6.60 2.56
N VAL A 697 -4.98 6.16 2.49
CA VAL A 697 -4.12 6.04 1.29
C VAL A 697 -4.81 5.34 0.12
N ALA A 698 -5.63 4.33 0.39
CA ALA A 698 -6.43 3.66 -0.64
C ALA A 698 -7.36 4.63 -1.40
N SER A 699 -7.80 5.73 -0.80
CA SER A 699 -8.59 6.77 -1.47
C SER A 699 -7.76 7.74 -2.32
N VAL A 700 -6.43 7.75 -2.18
CA VAL A 700 -5.52 8.50 -3.04
C VAL A 700 -5.27 7.74 -4.34
N ASN A 701 -5.22 6.41 -4.27
CA ASN A 701 -5.03 5.54 -5.44
C ASN A 701 -6.25 5.52 -6.39
N SER A 702 -7.44 5.92 -5.92
CA SER A 702 -8.65 5.95 -6.77
C SER A 702 -8.72 7.15 -7.70
N PHE A 703 -7.81 8.13 -7.59
CA PHE A 703 -7.76 9.36 -8.40
C PHE A 703 -9.14 10.02 -8.63
N ASP A 704 -10.01 9.98 -7.62
CA ASP A 704 -11.42 10.38 -7.75
C ASP A 704 -11.52 11.82 -8.26
N PRO A 705 -11.99 12.04 -9.51
CA PRO A 705 -12.08 13.36 -10.12
C PRO A 705 -12.95 14.33 -9.31
N MET A 706 -13.83 13.82 -8.43
CA MET A 706 -14.65 14.65 -7.54
C MET A 706 -13.82 15.49 -6.56
N TRP A 707 -12.61 15.06 -6.19
CA TRP A 707 -11.78 15.83 -5.24
C TRP A 707 -11.22 17.12 -5.85
N VAL A 708 -11.17 17.17 -7.16
CA VAL A 708 -10.51 18.21 -7.96
C VAL A 708 -11.47 18.86 -8.95
N ARG A 709 -12.77 18.56 -8.83
CA ARG A 709 -13.87 19.06 -9.68
C ARG A 709 -13.95 20.58 -9.79
N ALA A 710 -13.52 21.29 -8.75
CA ALA A 710 -13.46 22.75 -8.75
C ALA A 710 -12.36 23.29 -9.67
N PHE A 711 -11.35 22.48 -9.99
CA PHE A 711 -10.17 22.86 -10.78
C PHE A 711 -10.18 22.28 -12.19
N LEU A 712 -10.52 21.01 -12.33
CA LEU A 712 -10.33 20.23 -13.54
C LEU A 712 -11.66 19.66 -14.06
N THR A 713 -11.75 19.55 -15.38
CA THR A 713 -12.88 18.96 -16.11
C THR A 713 -12.47 17.74 -16.92
N LEU A 714 -11.19 17.62 -17.24
CA LEU A 714 -10.59 16.51 -17.95
C LEU A 714 -9.67 15.76 -16.98
N PHE A 715 -9.58 14.44 -17.17
CA PHE A 715 -8.67 13.61 -16.39
C PHE A 715 -7.22 14.03 -16.65
N SER A 716 -6.52 14.47 -15.59
CA SER A 716 -5.11 14.89 -15.63
C SER A 716 -4.39 14.33 -14.41
N PRO A 717 -3.85 13.10 -14.47
CA PRO A 717 -3.43 12.35 -13.29
C PRO A 717 -2.40 13.08 -12.45
N PHE A 718 -1.41 13.74 -13.07
CA PHE A 718 -0.35 14.47 -12.36
C PHE A 718 -0.88 15.71 -11.63
N THR A 719 -1.72 16.52 -12.27
CA THR A 719 -2.30 17.70 -11.63
C THR A 719 -3.28 17.31 -10.54
N MET A 720 -4.08 16.26 -10.76
CA MET A 720 -5.00 15.72 -9.77
C MET A 720 -4.24 15.21 -8.53
N ALA A 721 -3.19 14.42 -8.74
CA ALA A 721 -2.31 13.95 -7.69
C ALA A 721 -1.74 15.11 -6.86
N ALA A 722 -1.21 16.15 -7.52
CA ALA A 722 -0.62 17.30 -6.84
C ALA A 722 -1.62 18.03 -5.94
N LEU A 723 -2.87 18.24 -6.40
CA LEU A 723 -3.93 18.86 -5.60
C LEU A 723 -4.32 17.95 -4.41
N ILE A 724 -4.49 16.65 -4.64
CA ILE A 724 -4.84 15.71 -3.56
C ILE A 724 -3.73 15.66 -2.51
N VAL A 725 -2.46 15.56 -2.91
CA VAL A 725 -1.31 15.59 -1.99
C VAL A 725 -1.27 16.91 -1.23
N PHE A 726 -1.53 18.04 -1.90
CA PHE A 726 -1.55 19.34 -1.23
C PHE A 726 -2.67 19.42 -0.18
N LYS A 727 -3.86 18.89 -0.48
CA LYS A 727 -4.97 18.78 0.49
C LYS A 727 -4.56 17.98 1.74
N LEU A 728 -3.94 16.81 1.54
CA LEU A 728 -3.49 15.94 2.63
C LEU A 728 -2.38 16.58 3.47
N SER A 729 -1.56 17.45 2.88
CA SER A 729 -0.50 18.17 3.59
C SER A 729 -1.00 19.27 4.53
N ILE A 730 -2.24 19.77 4.38
CA ILE A 730 -2.73 20.94 5.12
C ILE A 730 -2.81 20.71 6.64
N PRO A 731 -3.43 19.62 7.15
CA PRO A 731 -3.37 19.29 8.57
C PRO A 731 -1.94 19.23 9.10
N PHE A 732 -0.98 18.75 8.28
CA PHE A 732 0.42 18.62 8.69
C PHE A 732 1.08 19.99 8.78
N ILE A 733 0.86 20.87 7.80
CA ILE A 733 1.34 22.26 7.81
C ILE A 733 0.81 22.99 9.06
N PHE A 734 -0.47 22.81 9.40
CA PHE A 734 -1.07 23.43 10.59
C PHE A 734 -0.41 22.92 11.87
N THR A 735 -0.24 21.60 11.99
CA THR A 735 0.43 20.98 13.13
C THR A 735 1.89 21.41 13.26
N CYS A 736 2.64 21.50 12.16
CA CYS A 736 4.01 22.01 12.14
C CYS A 736 4.09 23.50 12.55
N CYS A 737 3.16 24.35 12.08
CA CYS A 737 3.12 25.76 12.46
C CYS A 737 2.84 25.95 13.96
N VAL A 738 1.90 25.18 14.50
CA VAL A 738 1.55 25.21 15.93
C VAL A 738 2.68 24.62 16.78
N PHE A 739 3.28 23.53 16.34
CA PHE A 739 4.44 22.93 17.01
C PHE A 739 5.64 23.89 17.02
N LYS A 740 5.90 24.61 15.92
CA LYS A 740 6.90 25.69 15.90
C LYS A 740 6.55 26.79 16.91
N ALA A 741 5.27 27.19 17.02
CA ALA A 741 4.84 28.18 17.99
C ALA A 741 5.07 27.72 19.45
N ILE A 742 4.78 26.45 19.75
CA ILE A 742 5.06 25.85 21.07
C ILE A 742 6.55 25.95 21.39
N ASN A 743 7.41 25.60 20.44
CA ASN A 743 8.86 25.64 20.63
C ASN A 743 9.41 27.06 20.76
N ALA A 744 8.82 28.03 20.03
CA ALA A 744 9.17 29.45 20.17
C ALA A 744 8.84 29.99 21.57
N VAL A 745 7.67 29.64 22.13
CA VAL A 745 7.28 30.04 23.49
C VAL A 745 8.16 29.34 24.55
N GLY A 746 8.42 28.03 24.39
CA GLY A 746 9.23 27.25 25.32
C GLY A 746 10.73 27.55 25.26
N ARG A 747 11.19 28.10 24.14
CA ARG A 747 12.60 28.22 23.74
C ARG A 747 13.31 26.86 23.73
N GLU A 748 12.66 25.86 23.14
CA GLU A 748 13.17 24.48 23.10
C GLU A 748 14.04 24.22 21.87
N ASN A 749 15.03 23.33 22.01
CA ASN A 749 15.82 22.85 20.90
C ASN A 749 15.00 21.86 20.05
N VAL A 750 14.59 22.33 18.88
CA VAL A 750 13.77 21.59 17.92
C VAL A 750 14.44 20.27 17.50
N LEU A 751 15.77 20.23 17.38
CA LEU A 751 16.51 19.03 16.98
C LEU A 751 16.30 17.88 17.97
N ILE A 752 16.25 18.17 19.27
CA ILE A 752 16.03 17.16 20.31
C ILE A 752 14.66 16.52 20.14
N ILE A 753 13.63 17.32 19.87
CA ILE A 753 12.27 16.80 19.69
C ILE A 753 12.18 15.96 18.42
N PHE A 754 12.79 16.40 17.32
CA PHE A 754 12.84 15.59 16.10
C PHE A 754 13.61 14.27 16.28
N CYS A 755 14.67 14.25 17.12
CA CYS A 755 15.32 13.00 17.48
C CYS A 755 14.38 12.05 18.24
N ILE A 756 13.55 12.57 19.15
CA ILE A 756 12.54 11.77 19.87
C ILE A 756 11.43 11.29 18.93
N VAL A 757 10.97 12.13 18.00
CA VAL A 757 9.99 11.73 16.97
C VAL A 757 10.58 10.64 16.09
N LEU A 758 11.85 10.73 15.72
CA LEU A 758 12.55 9.70 14.95
C LEU A 758 12.64 8.39 15.73
N ILE A 759 12.98 8.42 17.02
CA ILE A 759 12.94 7.22 17.90
C ILE A 759 11.55 6.58 17.88
N PHE A 760 10.48 7.36 18.05
CA PHE A 760 9.11 6.83 18.00
C PHE A 760 8.76 6.25 16.63
N SER A 761 9.17 6.92 15.55
CA SER A 761 9.00 6.44 14.18
C SER A 761 9.73 5.11 13.97
N ASP A 762 10.99 5.00 14.39
CA ASP A 762 11.80 3.79 14.21
C ASP A 762 11.24 2.59 15.00
N VAL A 763 10.66 2.83 16.19
CA VAL A 763 9.93 1.79 16.94
C VAL A 763 8.71 1.30 16.16
N MET A 764 8.02 2.20 15.45
CA MET A 764 6.91 1.82 14.57
C MET A 764 7.40 1.12 13.29
N VAL A 765 8.49 1.58 12.67
CA VAL A 765 9.14 0.91 11.51
C VAL A 765 9.44 -0.54 11.86
N MET A 766 10.02 -0.76 13.04
CA MET A 766 10.30 -2.11 13.54
C MET A 766 9.03 -2.97 13.67
N GLN A 767 7.90 -2.41 14.10
CA GLN A 767 6.65 -3.17 14.13
C GLN A 767 6.13 -3.47 12.73
N PHE A 768 6.11 -2.46 11.83
CA PHE A 768 5.64 -2.63 10.47
C PHE A 768 6.50 -3.62 9.67
N LEU A 769 7.81 -3.68 9.90
CA LEU A 769 8.71 -4.63 9.25
C LEU A 769 8.26 -6.09 9.47
N TYR A 770 7.79 -6.43 10.67
CA TYR A 770 7.27 -7.75 11.00
C TYR A 770 5.81 -7.97 10.53
N LEU A 771 5.12 -6.90 10.12
CA LEU A 771 3.75 -6.96 9.58
C LEU A 771 3.73 -6.98 8.04
N ILE A 772 4.87 -6.85 7.37
CA ILE A 772 4.96 -7.01 5.92
C ILE A 772 4.58 -8.44 5.57
N THR A 773 3.59 -8.60 4.70
CA THR A 773 3.18 -9.90 4.17
C THR A 773 3.51 -9.99 2.67
N ASN A 774 3.97 -11.16 2.23
CA ASN A 774 4.13 -11.54 0.83
C ASN A 774 3.05 -12.53 0.36
N VAL A 775 2.03 -12.78 1.21
CA VAL A 775 0.89 -13.66 0.97
C VAL A 775 -0.40 -12.91 1.33
N GLY A 776 -1.51 -13.23 0.67
CA GLY A 776 -2.79 -12.54 0.85
C GLY A 776 -3.11 -11.64 -0.33
N SER A 777 -4.10 -10.77 -0.20
CA SER A 777 -4.51 -9.85 -1.28
C SER A 777 -3.39 -8.87 -1.66
N TRP A 778 -3.32 -8.36 -2.89
CA TRP A 778 -2.29 -7.37 -3.24
C TRP A 778 -2.58 -6.03 -2.63
N LEU A 779 -3.85 -5.77 -2.35
CA LEU A 779 -4.24 -4.71 -1.44
C LEU A 779 -3.60 -4.94 -0.07
N GLU A 780 -3.60 -6.16 0.49
CA GLU A 780 -2.91 -6.46 1.76
C GLU A 780 -1.38 -6.36 1.66
N ILE A 781 -0.75 -7.00 0.66
CA ILE A 781 0.70 -6.97 0.43
C ILE A 781 1.15 -5.52 0.20
N GLY A 782 0.53 -4.84 -0.77
CA GLY A 782 0.79 -3.45 -1.11
C GLY A 782 0.48 -2.48 0.02
N SER A 783 -0.59 -2.69 0.78
CA SER A 783 -0.91 -1.88 1.98
C SER A 783 0.12 -2.10 3.09
N SER A 784 0.51 -3.35 3.36
CA SER A 784 1.54 -3.66 4.37
C SER A 784 2.88 -3.01 4.03
N LEU A 785 3.28 -3.07 2.76
CA LEU A 785 4.49 -2.42 2.25
C LEU A 785 4.35 -0.88 2.28
N SER A 786 3.20 -0.35 1.86
CA SER A 786 2.93 1.09 1.89
C SER A 786 2.96 1.64 3.31
N HIS A 787 2.39 0.92 4.28
CA HIS A 787 2.43 1.28 5.70
C HIS A 787 3.88 1.36 6.21
N PHE A 788 4.70 0.36 5.88
CA PHE A 788 6.11 0.36 6.21
C PHE A 788 6.86 1.56 5.61
N VAL A 789 6.76 1.76 4.29
CA VAL A 789 7.44 2.87 3.57
C VAL A 789 6.97 4.23 4.07
N MET A 790 5.67 4.39 4.34
CA MET A 790 5.12 5.65 4.85
C MET A 790 5.78 6.07 6.17
N VAL A 791 5.99 5.13 7.10
CA VAL A 791 6.60 5.42 8.40
C VAL A 791 8.12 5.65 8.28
N GLU A 792 8.81 5.01 7.34
CA GLU A 792 10.22 5.31 7.07
C GLU A 792 10.43 6.73 6.51
N VAL A 793 9.65 7.11 5.50
CA VAL A 793 9.77 8.41 4.83
C VAL A 793 9.11 9.55 5.64
N PHE A 794 8.27 9.19 6.63
CA PHE A 794 7.50 10.10 7.48
C PHE A 794 8.32 11.26 8.04
N VAL A 795 9.46 10.95 8.69
CA VAL A 795 10.27 11.96 9.38
C VAL A 795 10.91 12.93 8.39
N MET A 796 11.29 12.45 7.20
CA MET A 796 11.82 13.31 6.13
C MET A 796 10.77 14.31 5.64
N ILE A 797 9.54 13.82 5.37
CA ILE A 797 8.42 14.70 4.98
C ILE A 797 8.13 15.71 6.09
N LEU A 798 8.16 15.28 7.35
CA LEU A 798 7.89 16.15 8.49
C LEU A 798 8.94 17.28 8.64
N LEU A 799 10.22 16.98 8.39
CA LEU A 799 11.28 17.99 8.36
C LEU A 799 11.08 19.01 7.22
N LEU A 800 10.71 18.53 6.03
CA LEU A 800 10.40 19.41 4.89
C LEU A 800 9.21 20.32 5.21
N LEU A 801 8.13 19.77 5.76
CA LEU A 801 6.93 20.53 6.15
C LEU A 801 7.21 21.48 7.31
N TYR A 802 8.12 21.13 8.23
CA TYR A 802 8.59 22.04 9.25
C TYR A 802 9.38 23.21 8.65
N GLY A 803 10.16 22.98 7.60
CA GLY A 803 10.80 24.03 6.80
C GLY A 803 9.78 24.98 6.14
N VAL A 804 8.71 24.43 5.55
CA VAL A 804 7.59 25.23 5.01
C VAL A 804 6.90 26.04 6.10
N ALA A 805 6.62 25.41 7.25
CA ALA A 805 6.06 26.10 8.41
C ALA A 805 6.99 27.21 8.90
N HIS A 806 8.31 27.00 8.85
CA HIS A 806 9.29 28.03 9.18
C HIS A 806 9.16 29.23 8.24
N PHE A 807 9.15 29.00 6.93
CA PHE A 807 8.97 30.05 5.91
C PHE A 807 7.67 30.85 6.12
N LEU A 808 6.53 30.15 6.25
CA LEU A 808 5.21 30.77 6.41
C LEU A 808 5.09 31.66 7.66
N THR A 809 5.77 31.28 8.74
CA THR A 809 5.63 31.96 10.03
C THR A 809 6.74 32.96 10.33
N SER A 810 7.90 32.85 9.69
CA SER A 810 9.05 33.77 9.89
C SER A 810 9.08 34.95 8.94
N ILE A 811 8.56 34.81 7.70
CA ILE A 811 8.67 35.87 6.68
C ILE A 811 7.61 36.94 6.89
N LYS A 812 8.05 38.20 6.76
CA LYS A 812 7.18 39.37 6.85
C LYS A 812 7.48 40.34 5.72
N TYR A 813 6.44 40.72 4.99
CA TYR A 813 6.52 41.84 4.05
C TYR A 813 6.01 43.12 4.71
N PRO A 814 6.60 44.28 4.39
CA PRO A 814 6.05 45.57 4.80
C PRO A 814 4.66 45.77 4.17
N TRP A 815 3.75 46.40 4.92
CA TRP A 815 2.36 46.64 4.53
C TRP A 815 1.88 48.01 4.98
#